data_AF-A0A7C6H9B9-F1
#
_entry.id   AF-A0A7C6H9B9-F1
#
_cell.length_a   1.000
_cell.length_b   1.000
_cell.length_c   1.000
_cell.angle_alpha   90.00
_cell.angle_beta   90.00
_cell.angle_gamma   90.00
#
_symmetry.space_group_name_H-M   'P 1'
#
loop_
_entity.id
_entity.type
_entity.pdbx_description
1 polymer ?
#
loop_
_entity_poly.entity_id
_entity_poly.type
_entity_poly.pdbx_seq_one_letter_code
_entity_poly.pdbx_strand_id
1 'polypeptide(L)'
;MASNNGMSLLKKVTDRIRKIDDFLIHKKIYQVVALVFLIIVCGILIKHFNREYVYSNYEKTFSSAIHVSQGETIDYYFTAPKTRLSSIRFYKDINVSILSQDDMGRLHIIDENNEVIANKEFYLYHPTRPYISVDLGDVKLQKGERYRVLLEVTKLSPNSNMVFRMHQVNIFTRNSDDIMLDIPGGHAWVPNAKYAYDVFSIPVAIIHIIIYLAFVGILFFDRLRSKRVFAEIYRSTILLFFVLLQVELLNASRNHALQTLLPFEPRTYLILFGGFVILFVLYLLIYSIIGRGTIAIIVVGLMSLVVAYVNHSKIIMRGDPFVPWDIFSAGIAAKISSGYDFYVTKEYVASFFMIPLILILIRLVYMKPMRKIRIRIASLVIAITFALLLSFGFILNRGLHTKFDISYPLYPPLESYQENGTMLSFFLQLNNMRPKGQESNSPELAEDITEKYEKLVLEMGLDKKVVSQDTQPNVICIMSESYTDFRSIRDIETTMDVMPYYDSILDETMNGNLQVSIFGGGTCNTEFEFLTGFSVSSLLPGSSVYTFYLNERFSSLPSLYKENGYRTVAIHPFDPEWWDRDQAYPSLGFEEFISQDDFVEPQIVRRFISDHSAFERIIEEYEATEDGQPFFGFCVTVQNHADYSERYDNQLYDIQIESFPESDYPYAENYLSLIRESDDALRYLVEYFRTVDEPTIIVFFGDHWATMDHGFYDDLLGMDIKDVSIEDSLSLYETPYFIWANYPIPIGEMGPTSPNFLGQQVLNLSGIQSPAQRACLRVLSTKIAGMSALVIYDHDGKPYFNRQDLDEETLAVLSDYERIQYSSIFLSDDEEEGE
;
A
#
# COMPACT_ATOMS: atom_id res chain seq x y z
N MET A 1 -47.55 -19.87 -34.70
CA MET A 1 -46.63 -20.87 -35.28
C MET A 1 -45.15 -20.58 -35.00
N ALA A 2 -44.71 -19.32 -34.80
CA ALA A 2 -43.30 -19.00 -34.51
C ALA A 2 -42.80 -19.46 -33.11
N SER A 3 -43.66 -19.55 -32.08
CA SER A 3 -43.26 -20.00 -30.73
C SER A 3 -42.97 -21.51 -30.63
N ASN A 4 -43.66 -22.34 -31.44
CA ASN A 4 -43.46 -23.80 -31.44
C ASN A 4 -42.14 -24.23 -32.12
N ASN A 5 -41.65 -23.47 -33.10
CA ASN A 5 -40.39 -23.78 -33.79
C ASN A 5 -39.16 -23.41 -32.94
N GLY A 6 -39.21 -22.31 -32.19
CA GLY A 6 -38.16 -21.94 -31.23
C GLY A 6 -38.02 -22.96 -30.09
N MET A 7 -39.14 -23.41 -29.52
CA MET A 7 -39.16 -24.48 -28.49
C MET A 7 -38.65 -25.84 -29.03
N SER A 8 -38.93 -26.16 -30.29
CA SER A 8 -38.43 -27.37 -30.96
C SER A 8 -36.91 -27.34 -31.17
N LEU A 9 -36.37 -26.18 -31.56
CA LEU A 9 -34.94 -25.98 -31.75
C LEU A 9 -34.20 -26.03 -30.41
N LEU A 10 -34.70 -25.33 -29.39
CA LEU A 10 -34.12 -25.34 -28.04
C LEU A 10 -34.06 -26.78 -27.51
N LYS A 11 -35.15 -27.54 -27.65
CA LYS A 11 -35.21 -28.94 -27.20
C LYS A 11 -34.22 -29.84 -27.93
N LYS A 12 -34.09 -29.70 -29.26
CA LYS A 12 -33.09 -30.45 -30.06
C LYS A 12 -31.66 -30.13 -29.63
N VAL A 13 -31.37 -28.86 -29.35
CA VAL A 13 -30.06 -28.43 -28.82
C VAL A 13 -29.83 -29.00 -27.42
N THR A 14 -30.84 -28.95 -26.55
CA THR A 14 -30.72 -29.49 -25.17
C THR A 14 -30.50 -31.00 -25.18
N ASP A 15 -31.20 -31.73 -26.05
CA ASP A 15 -31.04 -33.18 -26.21
C ASP A 15 -29.67 -33.56 -26.77
N ARG A 16 -29.11 -32.75 -27.69
CA ARG A 16 -27.73 -32.94 -28.17
C ARG A 16 -26.71 -32.68 -27.07
N ILE A 17 -26.84 -31.58 -26.33
CA ILE A 17 -25.96 -31.25 -25.19
C ILE A 17 -25.99 -32.39 -24.17
N ARG A 18 -27.18 -32.89 -23.82
CA ARG A 18 -27.34 -33.99 -22.88
C ARG A 18 -26.66 -35.28 -23.35
N LYS A 19 -26.76 -35.64 -24.63
CA LYS A 19 -26.06 -36.80 -25.19
C LYS A 19 -24.54 -36.68 -25.11
N ILE A 20 -24.01 -35.49 -25.41
CA ILE A 20 -22.57 -35.21 -25.31
C ILE A 20 -22.13 -35.31 -23.84
N ASP A 21 -22.88 -34.70 -22.95
CA ASP A 21 -22.61 -34.65 -21.52
C ASP A 21 -22.65 -36.05 -20.86
N ASP A 22 -23.66 -36.87 -21.22
CA ASP A 22 -23.75 -38.28 -20.80
C ASP A 22 -22.55 -39.09 -21.32
N PHE A 23 -22.10 -38.83 -22.55
CA PHE A 23 -20.91 -39.46 -23.12
C PHE A 23 -19.63 -39.05 -22.37
N LEU A 24 -19.46 -37.77 -22.07
CA LEU A 24 -18.30 -37.24 -21.33
C LEU A 24 -18.22 -37.82 -19.91
N ILE A 25 -19.36 -37.93 -19.21
CA ILE A 25 -19.44 -38.59 -17.89
C ILE A 25 -19.10 -40.08 -18.01
N HIS A 26 -19.74 -40.79 -18.95
CA HIS A 26 -19.57 -42.24 -19.07
C HIS A 26 -18.13 -42.63 -19.42
N LYS A 27 -17.45 -41.82 -20.25
CA LYS A 27 -16.04 -42.00 -20.62
C LYS A 27 -15.05 -41.42 -19.61
N LYS A 28 -15.53 -40.87 -18.49
CA LYS A 28 -14.71 -40.19 -17.46
C LYS A 28 -13.83 -39.05 -18.01
N ILE A 29 -14.25 -38.41 -19.11
CA ILE A 29 -13.47 -37.36 -19.77
C ILE A 29 -13.37 -36.13 -18.86
N TYR A 30 -14.44 -35.78 -18.17
CA TYR A 30 -14.43 -34.69 -17.17
C TYR A 30 -13.37 -34.89 -16.08
N GLN A 31 -13.21 -36.11 -15.56
CA GLN A 31 -12.20 -36.42 -14.54
C GLN A 31 -10.77 -36.30 -15.08
N VAL A 32 -10.53 -36.73 -16.33
CA VAL A 32 -9.21 -36.60 -16.98
C VAL A 32 -8.87 -35.12 -17.20
N VAL A 33 -9.81 -34.34 -17.72
CA VAL A 33 -9.63 -32.90 -17.97
C VAL A 33 -9.40 -32.15 -16.65
N ALA A 34 -10.15 -32.46 -15.59
CA ALA A 34 -9.94 -31.89 -14.27
C ALA A 34 -8.54 -32.19 -13.72
N LEU A 35 -8.03 -33.40 -13.92
CA LEU A 35 -6.67 -33.77 -13.51
C LEU A 35 -5.60 -32.98 -14.28
N VAL A 36 -5.80 -32.74 -15.57
CA VAL A 36 -4.86 -31.94 -16.40
C VAL A 36 -4.80 -30.50 -15.90
N PHE A 37 -5.95 -29.84 -15.69
CA PHE A 37 -5.98 -28.49 -15.15
C PHE A 37 -5.35 -28.41 -13.77
N LEU A 38 -5.60 -29.41 -12.91
CA LEU A 38 -4.98 -29.49 -11.59
C LEU A 38 -3.44 -29.58 -11.69
N ILE A 39 -2.91 -30.38 -12.61
CA ILE A 39 -1.45 -30.50 -12.83
C ILE A 39 -0.87 -29.15 -13.30
N ILE A 40 -1.56 -28.43 -14.19
CA ILE A 40 -1.13 -27.11 -14.66
C ILE A 40 -1.08 -26.13 -13.48
N VAL A 41 -2.12 -26.06 -12.66
CA VAL A 41 -2.17 -25.19 -11.47
C VAL A 41 -1.03 -25.53 -10.49
N CYS A 42 -0.82 -26.81 -10.18
CA CYS A 42 0.29 -27.25 -9.32
C CYS A 42 1.67 -26.93 -9.91
N GLY A 43 1.81 -26.99 -11.25
CA GLY A 43 3.05 -26.63 -11.94
C GLY A 43 3.37 -25.14 -11.84
N ILE A 44 2.36 -24.28 -12.05
CA ILE A 44 2.50 -22.82 -11.90
C ILE A 44 2.89 -22.48 -10.44
N LEU A 45 2.36 -23.21 -9.47
CA LEU A 45 2.54 -22.93 -8.04
C LEU A 45 3.74 -23.63 -7.40
N ILE A 46 4.59 -24.33 -8.17
CA ILE A 46 5.62 -25.22 -7.59
C ILE A 46 6.63 -24.52 -6.67
N LYS A 47 6.92 -23.23 -6.92
CA LYS A 47 7.81 -22.41 -6.07
C LYS A 47 7.21 -22.11 -4.69
N HIS A 48 5.88 -22.09 -4.56
CA HIS A 48 5.18 -21.88 -3.28
C HIS A 48 5.26 -23.09 -2.34
N PHE A 49 5.82 -24.22 -2.78
CA PHE A 49 6.08 -25.37 -1.91
C PHE A 49 7.39 -25.27 -1.13
N ASN A 50 8.21 -24.24 -1.41
CA ASN A 50 9.43 -23.97 -0.67
C ASN A 50 9.12 -23.24 0.64
N ARG A 51 9.87 -23.57 1.69
CA ARG A 51 9.84 -22.86 2.97
C ARG A 51 11.21 -22.31 3.26
N GLU A 52 11.25 -21.03 3.64
CA GLU A 52 12.46 -20.38 4.09
C GLU A 52 12.79 -20.77 5.54
N TYR A 53 14.06 -21.07 5.82
CA TYR A 53 14.59 -21.32 7.15
C TYR A 53 15.79 -20.42 7.41
N VAL A 54 15.77 -19.65 8.50
CA VAL A 54 16.88 -18.78 8.89
C VAL A 54 17.58 -19.35 10.12
N TYR A 55 18.90 -19.50 10.05
CA TYR A 55 19.75 -19.97 11.15
C TYR A 55 20.81 -18.93 11.50
N SER A 56 21.01 -18.63 12.79
CA SER A 56 22.12 -17.80 13.27
C SER A 56 23.30 -18.66 13.72
N ASN A 57 24.53 -18.16 13.53
CA ASN A 57 25.72 -18.77 14.13
C ASN A 57 26.03 -18.23 15.55
N TYR A 58 25.16 -17.39 16.13
CA TYR A 58 25.35 -16.74 17.43
C TYR A 58 24.06 -16.77 18.28
N GLU A 59 24.20 -16.83 19.61
CA GLU A 59 23.09 -16.92 20.59
C GLU A 59 22.76 -15.61 21.33
N LYS A 60 23.76 -14.75 21.59
CA LYS A 60 23.59 -13.40 22.18
C LYS A 60 24.52 -12.41 21.48
N THR A 61 24.12 -11.15 21.39
CA THR A 61 24.87 -10.01 20.82
C THR A 61 26.07 -9.59 21.69
N PHE A 62 26.88 -10.54 22.17
CA PHE A 62 28.15 -10.20 22.80
C PHE A 62 29.14 -9.76 21.71
N SER A 63 29.58 -8.51 21.80
CA SER A 63 30.29 -7.77 20.76
C SER A 63 31.76 -7.57 21.12
N SER A 64 32.66 -8.08 20.29
CA SER A 64 33.87 -7.35 19.97
C SER A 64 33.74 -6.82 18.54
N ALA A 65 34.15 -5.57 18.35
CA ALA A 65 34.13 -4.87 17.08
C ALA A 65 35.54 -4.98 16.49
N ILE A 66 35.70 -5.74 15.41
CA ILE A 66 37.00 -5.91 14.75
C ILE A 66 37.02 -5.06 13.49
N HIS A 67 37.97 -4.13 13.43
CA HIS A 67 38.26 -3.34 12.24
C HIS A 67 38.82 -4.25 11.15
N VAL A 68 38.27 -4.13 9.95
CA VAL A 68 38.72 -4.87 8.77
C VAL A 68 39.25 -3.89 7.73
N SER A 69 40.49 -4.12 7.32
CA SER A 69 41.18 -3.31 6.32
C SER A 69 40.93 -3.84 4.90
N GLN A 70 41.15 -3.00 3.90
CA GLN A 70 41.07 -3.43 2.50
C GLN A 70 42.08 -4.56 2.23
N GLY A 71 41.64 -5.61 1.55
CA GLY A 71 42.43 -6.80 1.26
C GLY A 71 42.51 -7.81 2.41
N GLU A 72 41.93 -7.51 3.57
CA GLU A 72 41.80 -8.51 4.63
C GLU A 72 40.69 -9.51 4.29
N THR A 73 40.99 -10.78 4.56
CA THR A 73 40.05 -11.89 4.37
C THR A 73 39.71 -12.49 5.72
N ILE A 74 38.42 -12.53 6.03
CA ILE A 74 37.89 -13.27 7.18
C ILE A 74 37.56 -14.68 6.71
N ASP A 75 38.19 -15.65 7.37
CA ASP A 75 38.08 -17.07 7.06
C ASP A 75 37.48 -17.83 8.22
N TYR A 76 36.32 -18.44 8.00
CA TYR A 76 35.64 -19.22 9.03
C TYR A 76 34.81 -20.35 8.42
N TYR A 77 34.33 -21.25 9.27
CA TYR A 77 33.56 -22.42 8.84
C TYR A 77 32.14 -22.37 9.41
N PHE A 78 31.17 -22.86 8.64
CA PHE A 78 29.84 -23.21 9.15
C PHE A 78 29.48 -24.63 8.75
N THR A 79 28.57 -25.25 9.49
CA THR A 79 28.00 -26.56 9.13
C THR A 79 26.63 -26.34 8.55
N ALA A 80 26.36 -26.85 7.35
CA ALA A 80 25.08 -26.59 6.68
C ALA A 80 23.93 -27.36 7.38
N PRO A 81 22.95 -26.67 7.99
CA PRO A 81 21.80 -27.32 8.61
C PRO A 81 20.77 -27.82 7.57
N LYS A 82 20.83 -27.30 6.34
CA LYS A 82 19.93 -27.55 5.21
C LYS A 82 20.72 -27.52 3.89
N THR A 83 20.06 -27.91 2.81
CA THR A 83 20.71 -28.26 1.53
C THR A 83 20.66 -27.17 0.44
N ARG A 84 19.96 -26.06 0.68
CA ARG A 84 19.79 -24.99 -0.31
C ARG A 84 19.92 -23.65 0.39
N LEU A 85 21.08 -23.03 0.27
CA LEU A 85 21.37 -21.75 0.87
C LEU A 85 20.97 -20.64 -0.12
N SER A 86 20.08 -19.76 0.30
CA SER A 86 19.60 -18.64 -0.52
C SER A 86 20.38 -17.36 -0.24
N SER A 87 20.64 -17.01 1.03
CA SER A 87 21.41 -15.82 1.37
C SER A 87 22.19 -15.94 2.69
N ILE A 88 23.22 -15.09 2.85
CA ILE A 88 23.96 -14.91 4.12
C ILE A 88 23.95 -13.43 4.51
N ARG A 89 23.64 -13.12 5.78
CA ARG A 89 23.63 -11.76 6.34
C ARG A 89 24.72 -11.60 7.40
N PHE A 90 25.67 -10.70 7.21
CA PHE A 90 26.79 -10.40 8.12
C PHE A 90 26.55 -9.12 8.91
N TYR A 91 26.62 -9.15 10.25
CA TYR A 91 26.29 -7.98 11.07
C TYR A 91 27.49 -7.03 11.27
N LYS A 92 27.27 -5.73 11.04
CA LYS A 92 28.25 -4.65 11.26
C LYS A 92 27.92 -3.83 12.50
N ASP A 93 28.91 -3.12 13.05
CA ASP A 93 28.66 -2.14 14.11
C ASP A 93 28.32 -0.78 13.49
N ILE A 94 27.05 -0.40 13.57
CA ILE A 94 26.51 0.81 12.93
C ILE A 94 27.06 2.10 13.53
N ASN A 95 27.51 2.08 14.78
CA ASN A 95 28.02 3.29 15.45
C ASN A 95 29.47 3.62 15.08
N VAL A 96 30.20 2.65 14.48
CA VAL A 96 31.64 2.75 14.23
C VAL A 96 32.01 2.50 12.77
N SER A 97 31.17 1.76 12.03
CA SER A 97 31.40 1.50 10.61
C SER A 97 30.99 2.71 9.79
N ILE A 98 31.97 3.36 9.16
CA ILE A 98 31.76 4.44 8.20
C ILE A 98 32.05 3.81 6.84
N LEU A 99 31.06 3.64 5.99
CA LEU A 99 31.25 3.00 4.68
C LEU A 99 30.77 3.97 3.60
N SER A 100 31.33 3.82 2.41
CA SER A 100 30.92 4.53 1.20
C SER A 100 30.18 3.55 0.28
N GLN A 101 29.28 4.07 -0.56
CA GLN A 101 28.53 3.26 -1.54
C GLN A 101 29.46 2.46 -2.47
N ASP A 102 30.68 2.94 -2.67
CA ASP A 102 31.75 2.32 -3.46
C ASP A 102 32.46 1.12 -2.79
N ASP A 103 32.20 0.88 -1.51
CA ASP A 103 32.90 -0.15 -0.74
C ASP A 103 32.35 -1.53 -1.06
N MET A 104 33.23 -2.46 -1.44
CA MET A 104 32.84 -3.77 -1.95
C MET A 104 33.47 -4.91 -1.16
N GLY A 105 32.70 -5.99 -1.04
CA GLY A 105 33.12 -7.26 -0.50
C GLY A 105 32.93 -8.39 -1.51
N ARG A 106 33.66 -9.48 -1.30
CA ARG A 106 33.52 -10.72 -2.05
C ARG A 106 33.38 -11.89 -1.09
N LEU A 107 32.45 -12.79 -1.41
CA LEU A 107 32.17 -13.98 -0.63
C LEU A 107 32.44 -15.22 -1.47
N HIS A 108 33.30 -16.10 -0.95
CA HIS A 108 33.44 -17.46 -1.46
C HIS A 108 32.89 -18.46 -0.46
N ILE A 109 32.10 -19.41 -0.96
CA ILE A 109 31.75 -20.63 -0.22
C ILE A 109 32.51 -21.76 -0.86
N ILE A 110 33.27 -22.48 -0.03
CA ILE A 110 34.18 -23.55 -0.44
C ILE A 110 33.77 -24.83 0.29
N ASP A 111 33.71 -25.94 -0.44
CA ASP A 111 33.39 -27.26 0.11
C ASP A 111 34.62 -27.93 0.79
N GLU A 112 34.43 -29.12 1.37
CA GLU A 112 35.53 -29.87 2.02
C GLU A 112 36.63 -30.34 1.04
N ASN A 113 36.36 -30.34 -0.27
CA ASN A 113 37.33 -30.70 -1.31
C ASN A 113 38.13 -29.48 -1.82
N ASN A 114 37.94 -28.31 -1.20
CA ASN A 114 38.47 -27.01 -1.64
C ASN A 114 37.95 -26.52 -3.00
N GLU A 115 36.76 -26.95 -3.44
CA GLU A 115 36.09 -26.40 -4.62
C GLU A 115 35.20 -25.20 -4.24
N VAL A 116 35.28 -24.11 -5.01
CA VAL A 116 34.44 -22.92 -4.83
C VAL A 116 33.05 -23.20 -5.40
N ILE A 117 32.06 -23.35 -4.53
CA ILE A 117 30.68 -23.67 -4.91
C ILE A 117 29.79 -22.43 -5.02
N ALA A 118 30.21 -21.30 -4.45
CA ALA A 118 29.60 -19.99 -4.65
C ALA A 118 30.66 -18.90 -4.63
N ASN A 119 30.53 -17.93 -5.53
CA ASN A 119 31.35 -16.72 -5.59
C ASN A 119 30.43 -15.54 -5.87
N LYS A 120 30.38 -14.57 -4.96
CA LYS A 120 29.49 -13.41 -5.08
C LYS A 120 30.18 -12.14 -4.61
N GLU A 121 30.14 -11.11 -5.43
CA GLU A 121 30.50 -9.74 -5.04
C GLU A 121 29.25 -8.99 -4.59
N PHE A 122 29.43 -8.09 -3.62
CA PHE A 122 28.35 -7.34 -3.00
C PHE A 122 28.88 -6.05 -2.39
N TYR A 123 28.01 -5.06 -2.22
CA TYR A 123 28.34 -3.79 -1.57
C TYR A 123 28.35 -3.95 -0.04
N LEU A 124 29.32 -3.31 0.61
CA LEU A 124 29.45 -3.28 2.07
C LEU A 124 28.59 -2.17 2.70
N TYR A 125 28.28 -1.13 1.93
CA TYR A 125 27.50 0.00 2.40
C TYR A 125 26.00 -0.23 2.34
N HIS A 126 25.34 0.20 3.41
CA HIS A 126 23.89 0.33 3.50
C HIS A 126 23.59 1.41 4.56
N PRO A 127 22.68 2.36 4.29
CA PRO A 127 22.47 3.54 5.13
C PRO A 127 21.92 3.21 6.53
N THR A 128 20.96 2.28 6.64
CA THR A 128 20.23 2.01 7.90
C THR A 128 20.44 0.60 8.48
N ARG A 129 20.88 -0.38 7.70
CA ARG A 129 20.94 -1.78 8.14
C ARG A 129 22.13 -2.04 9.07
N PRO A 130 21.92 -2.76 10.19
CA PRO A 130 23.01 -3.23 11.05
C PRO A 130 23.72 -4.47 10.48
N TYR A 131 23.49 -4.81 9.20
CA TYR A 131 24.07 -5.98 8.53
C TYR A 131 24.23 -5.77 7.02
N ILE A 132 25.11 -6.57 6.42
CA ILE A 132 25.35 -6.71 4.98
C ILE A 132 24.69 -8.01 4.51
N SER A 133 23.82 -7.95 3.52
CA SER A 133 23.14 -9.13 2.96
C SER A 133 23.81 -9.55 1.65
N VAL A 134 24.10 -10.85 1.51
CA VAL A 134 24.66 -11.45 0.31
C VAL A 134 23.65 -12.47 -0.22
N ASP A 135 23.01 -12.15 -1.34
CA ASP A 135 22.13 -13.08 -2.05
C ASP A 135 22.95 -14.03 -2.93
N LEU A 136 22.72 -15.32 -2.73
CA LEU A 136 23.42 -16.43 -3.36
C LEU A 136 22.49 -17.20 -4.33
N GLY A 137 21.20 -16.85 -4.39
CA GLY A 137 20.19 -17.48 -5.22
C GLY A 137 19.79 -18.87 -4.68
N ASP A 138 20.48 -19.93 -5.13
CA ASP A 138 20.04 -21.32 -4.90
C ASP A 138 21.26 -22.26 -4.78
N VAL A 139 22.20 -21.94 -3.87
CA VAL A 139 23.45 -22.72 -3.68
C VAL A 139 23.13 -24.07 -3.02
N LYS A 140 23.51 -25.15 -3.70
CA LYS A 140 23.30 -26.52 -3.20
C LYS A 140 24.39 -26.91 -2.22
N LEU A 141 23.98 -27.24 -1.01
CA LEU A 141 24.84 -27.74 0.06
C LEU A 141 24.40 -29.16 0.46
N GLN A 142 25.31 -29.90 1.08
CA GLN A 142 25.00 -31.16 1.75
C GLN A 142 24.79 -30.90 3.24
N LYS A 143 23.66 -31.38 3.75
CA LYS A 143 23.32 -31.20 5.17
C LYS A 143 24.32 -31.93 6.05
N GLY A 144 24.89 -31.21 7.02
CA GLY A 144 25.85 -31.74 7.99
C GLY A 144 27.31 -31.67 7.56
N GLU A 145 27.59 -31.31 6.30
CA GLU A 145 28.95 -31.01 5.85
C GLU A 145 29.39 -29.62 6.30
N ARG A 146 30.70 -29.45 6.47
CA ARG A 146 31.30 -28.15 6.78
C ARG A 146 31.68 -27.43 5.51
N TYR A 147 31.33 -26.16 5.44
CA TYR A 147 31.71 -25.26 4.37
C TYR A 147 32.59 -24.16 4.94
N ARG A 148 33.63 -23.81 4.19
CA ARG A 148 34.51 -22.68 4.48
C ARG A 148 33.96 -21.45 3.79
N VAL A 149 33.88 -20.35 4.53
CA VAL A 149 33.45 -19.06 4.04
C VAL A 149 34.66 -18.13 4.06
N LEU A 150 35.00 -17.61 2.89
CA LEU A 150 35.99 -16.55 2.74
C LEU A 150 35.26 -15.26 2.42
N LEU A 151 35.33 -14.32 3.35
CA LEU A 151 34.79 -12.98 3.21
C LEU A 151 35.95 -12.01 3.03
N GLU A 152 36.11 -11.48 1.84
CA GLU A 152 37.16 -10.53 1.47
C GLU A 152 36.57 -9.12 1.36
N VAL A 153 37.22 -8.13 1.97
CA VAL A 153 36.92 -6.72 1.71
C VAL A 153 37.79 -6.27 0.53
N THR A 154 37.20 -6.16 -0.66
CA THR A 154 37.94 -5.95 -1.91
C THR A 154 38.26 -4.48 -2.16
N LYS A 155 37.35 -3.58 -1.79
CA LYS A 155 37.49 -2.12 -1.98
C LYS A 155 36.96 -1.39 -0.74
N LEU A 156 37.76 -0.50 -0.17
CA LEU A 156 37.34 0.50 0.81
C LEU A 156 37.79 1.89 0.34
N SER A 157 36.90 2.86 0.46
CA SER A 157 37.15 4.26 0.14
C SER A 157 38.05 4.91 1.19
N PRO A 158 38.75 6.02 0.88
CA PRO A 158 39.79 6.59 1.76
C PRO A 158 39.35 6.96 3.19
N ASN A 159 38.06 7.26 3.39
CA ASN A 159 37.49 7.59 4.71
C ASN A 159 36.64 6.46 5.29
N SER A 160 36.58 5.31 4.62
CA SER A 160 35.79 4.18 5.06
C SER A 160 36.51 3.35 6.11
N ASN A 161 35.77 2.92 7.11
CA ASN A 161 36.16 2.00 8.15
C ASN A 161 35.07 0.93 8.31
N MET A 162 35.44 -0.33 8.14
CA MET A 162 34.53 -1.46 8.30
C MET A 162 34.74 -2.14 9.65
N VAL A 163 33.67 -2.30 10.43
CA VAL A 163 33.73 -3.00 11.72
C VAL A 163 32.65 -4.07 11.81
N PHE A 164 33.05 -5.34 11.76
CA PHE A 164 32.10 -6.45 11.96
C PHE A 164 31.81 -6.68 13.44
N ARG A 165 30.56 -7.05 13.74
CA ARG A 165 30.22 -7.65 15.03
C ARG A 165 30.67 -9.10 15.02
N MET A 166 31.56 -9.45 15.94
CA MET A 166 32.08 -10.81 16.04
C MET A 166 31.73 -11.46 17.38
N HIS A 167 31.60 -12.78 17.36
CA HIS A 167 31.53 -13.61 18.55
C HIS A 167 32.67 -14.62 18.55
N GLN A 168 32.99 -15.11 19.74
CA GLN A 168 34.13 -15.97 19.97
C GLN A 168 33.69 -17.44 19.88
N VAL A 169 34.39 -18.23 19.07
CA VAL A 169 34.18 -19.69 18.96
C VAL A 169 35.44 -20.44 19.41
N ASN A 170 35.23 -21.63 19.96
CA ASN A 170 36.35 -22.50 20.32
C ASN A 170 36.92 -23.15 19.05
N ILE A 171 38.25 -23.13 18.91
CA ILE A 171 38.94 -23.75 17.78
C ILE A 171 39.08 -25.24 18.09
N PHE A 172 38.44 -26.09 17.29
CA PHE A 172 38.64 -27.54 17.33
C PHE A 172 39.57 -27.94 16.20
N THR A 173 40.82 -28.28 16.52
CA THR A 173 41.76 -28.86 15.54
C THR A 173 41.51 -30.36 15.42
N ARG A 174 41.29 -30.84 14.19
CA ARG A 174 41.25 -32.28 13.88
C ARG A 174 42.62 -32.68 13.39
N ASN A 175 43.41 -33.37 14.21
CA ASN A 175 44.60 -34.06 13.73
C ASN A 175 44.18 -35.48 13.32
N SER A 176 44.73 -35.97 12.22
CA SER A 176 44.45 -37.29 11.67
C SER A 176 44.74 -38.41 12.69
N ASP A 177 43.77 -39.31 12.81
CA ASP A 177 43.83 -40.68 13.35
C ASP A 177 43.71 -40.99 14.85
N ASP A 178 43.43 -40.04 15.75
CA ASP A 178 43.00 -40.39 17.12
C ASP A 178 41.97 -39.41 17.70
N ILE A 179 40.94 -39.95 18.36
CA ILE A 179 39.96 -39.16 19.14
C ILE A 179 40.70 -38.64 20.38
N MET A 180 40.98 -37.34 20.41
CA MET A 180 41.53 -36.64 21.58
C MET A 180 40.57 -35.58 22.11
N LEU A 181 40.43 -35.57 23.44
CA LEU A 181 39.70 -34.61 24.27
C LEU A 181 40.31 -33.20 24.22
N ASP A 182 39.44 -32.20 24.50
CA ASP A 182 39.70 -30.76 24.65
C ASP A 182 41.12 -30.41 25.10
N ILE A 183 41.91 -29.87 24.17
CA ILE A 183 43.08 -29.05 24.46
C ILE A 183 42.66 -27.60 24.17
N PRO A 184 42.78 -26.64 25.13
CA PRO A 184 42.37 -25.25 24.92
C PRO A 184 43.35 -24.54 23.96
N GLY A 185 43.16 -24.77 22.67
CA GLY A 185 43.94 -24.21 21.57
C GLY A 185 43.35 -22.90 21.06
N GLY A 186 43.24 -21.91 21.94
CA GLY A 186 42.82 -20.55 21.56
C GLY A 186 41.36 -20.41 21.10
N HIS A 187 40.96 -19.16 20.94
CA HIS A 187 39.63 -18.81 20.47
C HIS A 187 39.75 -18.08 19.13
N ALA A 188 38.84 -18.36 18.20
CA ALA A 188 38.72 -17.65 16.94
C ALA A 188 37.53 -16.68 17.00
N TRP A 189 37.67 -15.51 16.38
CA TRP A 189 36.60 -14.56 16.21
C TRP A 189 35.92 -14.80 14.86
N VAL A 190 34.60 -14.95 14.89
CA VAL A 190 33.78 -15.22 13.70
C VAL A 190 32.72 -14.13 13.57
N PRO A 191 32.44 -13.64 12.35
CA PRO A 191 31.35 -12.70 12.12
C PRO A 191 30.01 -13.26 12.60
N ASN A 192 29.21 -12.40 13.22
CA ASN A 192 27.80 -12.69 13.45
C ASN A 192 27.12 -12.77 12.09
N ALA A 193 26.61 -13.97 11.75
CA ALA A 193 25.99 -14.24 10.47
C ALA A 193 24.66 -15.00 10.63
N LYS A 194 23.69 -14.66 9.78
CA LYS A 194 22.46 -15.43 9.57
C LYS A 194 22.45 -16.04 8.18
N TYR A 195 21.98 -17.27 8.08
CA TYR A 195 21.95 -18.07 6.85
C TYR A 195 20.49 -18.42 6.53
N ALA A 196 20.00 -17.98 5.38
CA ALA A 196 18.65 -18.28 4.90
C ALA A 196 18.69 -19.47 3.92
N TYR A 197 17.70 -20.36 4.02
CA TYR A 197 17.63 -21.57 3.22
C TYR A 197 16.22 -21.79 2.66
N ASP A 198 16.11 -21.87 1.34
CA ASP A 198 14.85 -22.22 0.65
C ASP A 198 14.74 -23.72 0.43
N VAL A 199 13.93 -24.38 1.26
CA VAL A 199 13.83 -25.83 1.24
C VAL A 199 12.45 -26.25 0.78
N PHE A 200 12.40 -27.06 -0.28
CA PHE A 200 11.18 -27.74 -0.69
C PHE A 200 10.61 -28.54 0.48
N SER A 201 9.44 -28.15 0.94
CA SER A 201 8.83 -28.74 2.13
C SER A 201 7.96 -29.91 1.72
N ILE A 202 8.45 -31.13 1.93
CA ILE A 202 7.67 -32.36 1.71
C ILE A 202 6.35 -32.34 2.49
N PRO A 203 6.29 -31.91 3.77
CA PRO A 203 5.01 -31.79 4.49
C PRO A 203 4.03 -30.81 3.81
N VAL A 204 4.53 -29.69 3.31
CA VAL A 204 3.74 -28.68 2.56
C VAL A 204 3.20 -29.29 1.28
N ALA A 205 4.06 -29.94 0.49
CA ALA A 205 3.66 -30.63 -0.73
C ALA A 205 2.64 -31.75 -0.43
N ILE A 206 2.82 -32.50 0.67
CA ILE A 206 1.89 -33.54 1.10
C ILE A 206 0.54 -32.95 1.52
N ILE A 207 0.48 -31.83 2.24
CA ILE A 207 -0.78 -31.16 2.62
C ILE A 207 -1.54 -30.73 1.36
N HIS A 208 -0.84 -30.09 0.42
CA HIS A 208 -1.43 -29.74 -0.88
C HIS A 208 -1.90 -30.98 -1.62
N ILE A 209 -1.08 -32.02 -1.70
CA ILE A 209 -1.46 -33.30 -2.29
C ILE A 209 -2.67 -33.90 -1.57
N ILE A 210 -2.81 -33.80 -0.25
CA ILE A 210 -3.97 -34.30 0.51
C ILE A 210 -5.22 -33.48 0.19
N ILE A 211 -5.13 -32.15 0.12
CA ILE A 211 -6.22 -31.27 -0.31
C ILE A 211 -6.66 -31.63 -1.73
N TYR A 212 -5.70 -31.83 -2.62
CA TYR A 212 -5.93 -32.23 -3.99
C TYR A 212 -6.38 -33.70 -4.12
N LEU A 213 -6.01 -34.59 -3.20
CA LEU A 213 -6.49 -35.98 -3.14
C LEU A 213 -7.90 -36.05 -2.55
N ALA A 214 -8.27 -35.17 -1.62
CA ALA A 214 -9.65 -35.00 -1.19
C ALA A 214 -10.54 -34.54 -2.36
N PHE A 215 -9.99 -33.70 -3.26
CA PHE A 215 -10.58 -33.32 -4.53
C PHE A 215 -10.72 -34.50 -5.51
N VAL A 216 -9.67 -35.32 -5.67
CA VAL A 216 -9.74 -36.58 -6.44
C VAL A 216 -10.80 -37.50 -5.81
N GLY A 217 -10.92 -37.51 -4.49
CA GLY A 217 -11.98 -38.21 -3.77
C GLY A 217 -13.38 -37.87 -4.31
N ILE A 218 -13.71 -36.59 -4.52
CA ILE A 218 -14.99 -36.19 -5.11
C ILE A 218 -15.16 -36.70 -6.54
N LEU A 219 -14.11 -36.63 -7.35
CA LEU A 219 -14.15 -37.02 -8.77
C LEU A 219 -14.46 -38.51 -8.97
N PHE A 220 -14.17 -39.34 -7.97
CA PHE A 220 -14.27 -40.80 -8.06
C PHE A 220 -15.19 -41.46 -7.02
N PHE A 221 -15.69 -40.73 -6.01
CA PHE A 221 -16.69 -41.24 -5.05
C PHE A 221 -18.13 -41.13 -5.61
N ASP A 222 -18.47 -42.00 -6.55
CA ASP A 222 -19.86 -42.22 -7.00
C ASP A 222 -20.74 -42.87 -5.91
N ARG A 223 -20.13 -43.37 -4.82
CA ARG A 223 -20.79 -44.21 -3.80
C ARG A 223 -20.36 -43.89 -2.37
N LEU A 224 -20.53 -42.65 -1.92
CA LEU A 224 -20.81 -42.46 -0.49
C LEU A 224 -22.22 -43.00 -0.24
N ARG A 225 -22.32 -44.24 0.29
CA ARG A 225 -23.56 -44.90 0.76
C ARG A 225 -24.18 -44.18 1.99
N SER A 226 -24.08 -42.86 2.06
CA SER A 226 -24.61 -42.04 3.14
C SER A 226 -26.01 -41.52 2.83
N LYS A 227 -26.72 -41.04 3.86
CA LYS A 227 -27.96 -40.29 3.66
C LYS A 227 -27.70 -39.10 2.72
N ARG A 228 -28.64 -38.84 1.80
CA ARG A 228 -28.52 -37.82 0.74
C ARG A 228 -28.04 -36.44 1.23
N VAL A 229 -28.49 -36.03 2.41
CA VAL A 229 -28.12 -34.74 3.03
C VAL A 229 -26.62 -34.67 3.34
N PHE A 230 -26.02 -35.76 3.83
CA PHE A 230 -24.59 -35.80 4.16
C PHE A 230 -23.72 -35.66 2.91
N ALA A 231 -24.12 -36.32 1.82
CA ALA A 231 -23.41 -36.20 0.55
C ALA A 231 -23.46 -34.76 0.02
N GLU A 232 -24.62 -34.10 0.09
CA GLU A 232 -24.78 -32.70 -0.31
C GLU A 232 -23.96 -31.74 0.56
N ILE A 233 -23.91 -31.94 1.89
CA ILE A 233 -23.06 -31.14 2.80
C ILE A 233 -21.58 -31.29 2.45
N TYR A 234 -21.09 -32.53 2.31
CA TYR A 234 -19.69 -32.81 1.97
C TYR A 234 -19.28 -32.14 0.65
N ARG A 235 -20.14 -32.24 -0.36
CA ARG A 235 -19.96 -31.63 -1.68
C ARG A 235 -19.88 -30.10 -1.61
N SER A 236 -20.83 -29.46 -0.92
CA SER A 236 -20.82 -28.00 -0.74
C SER A 236 -19.60 -27.53 0.03
N THR A 237 -19.20 -28.26 1.07
CA THR A 237 -18.03 -27.93 1.89
C THR A 237 -16.77 -27.88 1.04
N ILE A 238 -16.51 -28.91 0.24
CA ILE A 238 -15.28 -28.93 -0.55
C ILE A 238 -15.33 -27.91 -1.69
N LEU A 239 -16.48 -27.76 -2.38
CA LEU A 239 -16.60 -26.74 -3.43
C LEU A 239 -16.35 -25.32 -2.90
N LEU A 240 -16.87 -24.99 -1.73
CA LEU A 240 -16.61 -23.69 -1.10
C LEU A 240 -15.16 -23.52 -0.64
N PHE A 241 -14.52 -24.60 -0.19
CA PHE A 241 -13.09 -24.58 0.09
C PHE A 241 -12.25 -24.29 -1.17
N PHE A 242 -12.67 -24.78 -2.33
CA PHE A 242 -12.02 -24.45 -3.61
C PHE A 242 -12.25 -23.01 -4.06
N VAL A 243 -13.45 -22.48 -3.81
CA VAL A 243 -13.72 -21.05 -4.02
C VAL A 243 -12.80 -20.21 -3.12
N LEU A 244 -12.65 -20.57 -1.84
CA LEU A 244 -11.71 -19.90 -0.93
C LEU A 244 -10.28 -19.95 -1.48
N LEU A 245 -9.80 -21.14 -1.84
CA LEU A 245 -8.47 -21.33 -2.42
C LEU A 245 -8.26 -20.46 -3.66
N GLN A 246 -9.25 -20.38 -4.55
CA GLN A 246 -9.17 -19.56 -5.76
C GLN A 246 -9.07 -18.06 -5.43
N VAL A 247 -9.85 -17.58 -4.45
CA VAL A 247 -9.82 -16.19 -3.99
C VAL A 247 -8.45 -15.83 -3.42
N GLU A 248 -7.93 -16.66 -2.52
CA GLU A 248 -6.62 -16.42 -1.89
C GLU A 248 -5.46 -16.57 -2.89
N LEU A 249 -5.58 -17.46 -3.87
CA LEU A 249 -4.60 -17.58 -4.96
C LEU A 249 -4.55 -16.34 -5.85
N LEU A 250 -5.72 -15.77 -6.20
CA LEU A 250 -5.76 -14.56 -7.03
C LEU A 250 -5.15 -13.36 -6.31
N ASN A 251 -5.31 -13.30 -4.98
CA ASN A 251 -4.80 -12.21 -4.14
C ASN A 251 -3.49 -12.56 -3.44
N ALA A 252 -2.78 -13.59 -3.91
CA ALA A 252 -1.46 -13.94 -3.43
C ALA A 252 -0.41 -12.95 -3.96
N SER A 253 -0.48 -11.69 -3.54
CA SER A 253 0.46 -10.66 -3.98
C SER A 253 1.79 -10.65 -3.23
N ARG A 254 2.00 -11.53 -2.24
CA ARG A 254 3.31 -11.76 -1.57
C ARG A 254 3.38 -13.20 -1.06
N ASN A 255 4.60 -13.70 -0.81
CA ASN A 255 4.98 -15.07 -0.43
C ASN A 255 4.22 -15.74 0.76
N HIS A 256 3.17 -15.12 1.30
CA HIS A 256 2.46 -15.52 2.52
C HIS A 256 0.98 -15.90 2.32
N ALA A 257 0.30 -15.48 1.26
CA ALA A 257 -1.12 -15.88 1.04
C ALA A 257 -1.29 -17.38 0.82
N LEU A 258 -0.26 -18.08 0.36
CA LEU A 258 -0.21 -19.54 0.32
C LEU A 258 0.39 -20.16 1.59
N GLN A 259 1.10 -19.38 2.43
CA GLN A 259 1.48 -19.81 3.78
C GLN A 259 0.28 -19.87 4.72
N THR A 260 -0.76 -19.07 4.51
CA THR A 260 -2.04 -19.25 5.22
C THR A 260 -2.70 -20.60 4.88
N LEU A 261 -2.33 -21.24 3.77
CA LEU A 261 -2.74 -22.61 3.40
C LEU A 261 -1.77 -23.69 3.96
N LEU A 262 -0.77 -23.29 4.74
CA LEU A 262 0.19 -24.15 5.43
C LEU A 262 -0.11 -24.17 6.93
N PRO A 263 -1.05 -25.01 7.38
CA PRO A 263 -1.55 -24.92 8.73
C PRO A 263 -0.57 -25.62 9.69
N PHE A 264 0.49 -24.92 10.06
CA PHE A 264 1.45 -25.38 11.07
C PHE A 264 1.29 -24.62 12.39
N GLU A 265 0.54 -23.51 12.38
CA GLU A 265 0.22 -22.71 13.57
C GLU A 265 -1.29 -22.64 13.82
N PRO A 266 -1.74 -22.66 15.09
CA PRO A 266 -3.15 -22.53 15.45
C PRO A 266 -3.84 -21.30 14.85
N ARG A 267 -3.12 -20.18 14.73
CA ARG A 267 -3.57 -18.93 14.09
C ARG A 267 -4.04 -19.17 12.65
N THR A 268 -3.25 -19.89 11.86
CA THR A 268 -3.53 -20.18 10.45
C THR A 268 -4.80 -21.00 10.26
N TYR A 269 -5.05 -21.99 11.12
CA TYR A 269 -6.30 -22.76 11.09
C TYR A 269 -7.52 -21.88 11.36
N LEU A 270 -7.39 -20.95 12.29
CA LEU A 270 -8.47 -20.04 12.70
C LEU A 270 -8.83 -19.08 11.55
N ILE A 271 -7.82 -18.57 10.85
CA ILE A 271 -7.96 -17.70 9.68
C ILE A 271 -8.69 -18.43 8.53
N LEU A 272 -8.18 -19.59 8.10
CA LEU A 272 -8.81 -20.39 7.04
C LEU A 272 -10.24 -20.81 7.41
N PHE A 273 -10.46 -21.17 8.67
CA PHE A 273 -11.78 -21.52 9.16
C PHE A 273 -12.72 -20.31 9.13
N GLY A 274 -12.28 -19.12 9.53
CA GLY A 274 -13.03 -17.88 9.43
C GLY A 274 -13.46 -17.57 7.99
N GLY A 275 -12.51 -17.57 7.05
CA GLY A 275 -12.79 -17.38 5.62
C GLY A 275 -13.76 -18.42 5.05
N PHE A 276 -13.59 -19.69 5.43
CA PHE A 276 -14.50 -20.77 5.04
C PHE A 276 -15.92 -20.59 5.60
N VAL A 277 -16.04 -20.23 6.88
CA VAL A 277 -17.35 -19.99 7.53
C VAL A 277 -18.09 -18.84 6.86
N ILE A 278 -17.39 -17.77 6.46
CA ILE A 278 -17.98 -16.66 5.68
C ILE A 278 -18.62 -17.18 4.39
N LEU A 279 -17.86 -17.92 3.58
CA LEU A 279 -18.39 -18.51 2.34
C LEU A 279 -19.55 -19.48 2.59
N PHE A 280 -19.48 -20.26 3.67
CA PHE A 280 -20.52 -21.19 4.06
C PHE A 280 -21.82 -20.48 4.48
N VAL A 281 -21.72 -19.39 5.24
CA VAL A 281 -22.86 -18.53 5.59
C VAL A 281 -23.50 -17.95 4.34
N LEU A 282 -22.71 -17.36 3.43
CA LEU A 282 -23.20 -16.82 2.16
C LEU A 282 -23.91 -17.89 1.32
N TYR A 283 -23.32 -19.08 1.24
CA TYR A 283 -23.93 -20.23 0.56
C TYR A 283 -25.29 -20.61 1.17
N LEU A 284 -25.39 -20.71 2.49
CA LEU A 284 -26.66 -21.07 3.14
C LEU A 284 -27.73 -19.99 2.97
N LEU A 285 -27.35 -18.70 3.00
CA LEU A 285 -28.26 -17.58 2.74
C LEU A 285 -28.84 -17.68 1.31
N ILE A 286 -28.00 -17.81 0.29
CA ILE A 286 -28.44 -17.92 -1.11
C ILE A 286 -29.22 -19.22 -1.33
N TYR A 287 -28.78 -20.33 -0.73
CA TYR A 287 -29.51 -21.60 -0.78
C TYR A 287 -30.89 -21.50 -0.14
N SER A 288 -31.03 -20.76 0.97
CA SER A 288 -32.33 -20.54 1.62
C SER A 288 -33.32 -19.79 0.72
N ILE A 289 -32.84 -18.99 -0.24
CA ILE A 289 -33.65 -18.24 -1.21
C ILE A 289 -33.96 -19.09 -2.46
N ILE A 290 -32.96 -19.77 -3.02
CA ILE A 290 -33.08 -20.46 -4.33
C ILE A 290 -33.55 -21.92 -4.18
N GLY A 291 -33.20 -22.60 -3.09
CA GLY A 291 -33.47 -24.02 -2.86
C GLY A 291 -32.72 -24.97 -3.80
N ARG A 292 -31.65 -24.47 -4.46
CA ARG A 292 -30.78 -25.23 -5.37
C ARG A 292 -29.31 -25.02 -5.00
N GLY A 293 -28.70 -26.00 -4.34
CA GLY A 293 -27.31 -25.92 -3.85
C GLY A 293 -26.30 -25.61 -4.96
N THR A 294 -26.44 -26.25 -6.12
CA THR A 294 -25.57 -25.98 -7.28
C THR A 294 -25.60 -24.51 -7.71
N ILE A 295 -26.77 -23.88 -7.78
CA ILE A 295 -26.88 -22.47 -8.18
C ILE A 295 -26.31 -21.59 -7.07
N ALA A 296 -26.59 -21.90 -5.80
CA ALA A 296 -26.05 -21.14 -4.68
C ALA A 296 -24.51 -21.13 -4.68
N ILE A 297 -23.86 -22.27 -4.96
CA ILE A 297 -22.39 -22.34 -5.06
C ILE A 297 -21.87 -21.52 -6.25
N ILE A 298 -22.53 -21.59 -7.41
CA ILE A 298 -22.14 -20.78 -8.58
C ILE A 298 -22.22 -19.29 -8.24
N VAL A 299 -23.32 -18.85 -7.61
CA VAL A 299 -23.51 -17.45 -7.24
C VAL A 299 -22.45 -17.01 -6.23
N VAL A 300 -22.21 -17.79 -5.17
CA VAL A 300 -21.15 -17.49 -4.18
C VAL A 300 -19.78 -17.45 -4.88
N GLY A 301 -19.45 -18.44 -5.71
CA GLY A 301 -18.18 -18.48 -6.43
C GLY A 301 -17.98 -17.27 -7.34
N LEU A 302 -19.02 -16.85 -8.08
CA LEU A 302 -18.97 -15.64 -8.91
C LEU A 302 -18.81 -14.37 -8.07
N MET A 303 -19.56 -14.23 -6.97
CA MET A 303 -19.42 -13.07 -6.08
C MET A 303 -18.01 -12.98 -5.49
N SER A 304 -17.48 -14.11 -4.99
CA SER A 304 -16.14 -14.19 -4.43
C SER A 304 -15.06 -13.91 -5.47
N LEU A 305 -15.24 -14.37 -6.72
CA LEU A 305 -14.35 -14.04 -7.83
C LEU A 305 -14.34 -12.55 -8.18
N VAL A 306 -15.50 -11.91 -8.17
CA VAL A 306 -15.60 -10.45 -8.41
C VAL A 306 -14.87 -9.70 -7.29
N VAL A 307 -15.13 -10.04 -6.02
CA VAL A 307 -14.42 -9.43 -4.87
C VAL A 307 -12.90 -9.65 -4.99
N ALA A 308 -12.47 -10.87 -5.30
CA ALA A 308 -11.07 -11.20 -5.45
C ALA A 308 -10.42 -10.45 -6.62
N TYR A 309 -11.13 -10.28 -7.73
CA TYR A 309 -10.68 -9.53 -8.89
C TYR A 309 -10.55 -8.03 -8.59
N VAL A 310 -11.57 -7.44 -7.97
CA VAL A 310 -11.57 -6.02 -7.58
C VAL A 310 -10.44 -5.77 -6.59
N ASN A 311 -10.26 -6.64 -5.59
CA ASN A 311 -9.16 -6.54 -4.63
C ASN A 311 -7.78 -6.60 -5.30
N HIS A 312 -7.55 -7.59 -6.18
CA HIS A 312 -6.29 -7.71 -6.90
C HIS A 312 -6.00 -6.48 -7.78
N SER A 313 -7.03 -6.01 -8.50
CA SER A 313 -6.91 -4.83 -9.36
C SER A 313 -6.59 -3.59 -8.55
N LYS A 314 -7.29 -3.38 -7.42
CA LYS A 314 -7.08 -2.23 -6.53
C LYS A 314 -5.66 -2.22 -5.92
N ILE A 315 -5.16 -3.38 -5.47
CA ILE A 315 -3.80 -3.51 -4.94
C ILE A 315 -2.74 -3.17 -6.00
N ILE A 316 -2.92 -3.65 -7.24
CA ILE A 316 -1.97 -3.35 -8.32
C ILE A 316 -2.00 -1.86 -8.68
N MET A 317 -3.20 -1.26 -8.74
CA MET A 317 -3.37 0.11 -9.21
C MET A 317 -3.01 1.16 -8.14
N ARG A 318 -3.35 0.91 -6.87
CA ARG A 318 -3.31 1.92 -5.79
C ARG A 318 -2.56 1.46 -4.53
N GLY A 319 -2.07 0.22 -4.50
CA GLY A 319 -1.37 -0.34 -3.34
C GLY A 319 -2.28 -0.71 -2.16
N ASP A 320 -3.59 -0.47 -2.21
CA ASP A 320 -4.53 -0.74 -1.13
C ASP A 320 -5.60 -1.83 -1.47
N PRO A 321 -6.01 -2.66 -0.49
CA PRO A 321 -7.01 -3.70 -0.69
C PRO A 321 -8.45 -3.15 -0.82
N PHE A 322 -9.34 -3.98 -1.36
CA PHE A 322 -10.78 -3.73 -1.41
C PHE A 322 -11.39 -3.91 -0.02
N VAL A 323 -11.92 -2.83 0.56
CA VAL A 323 -12.44 -2.73 1.93
C VAL A 323 -13.96 -2.48 1.96
N PRO A 324 -14.65 -2.69 3.09
CA PRO A 324 -16.11 -2.65 3.14
C PRO A 324 -16.76 -1.37 2.62
N TRP A 325 -16.16 -0.22 2.90
CA TRP A 325 -16.71 1.07 2.50
C TRP A 325 -16.47 1.41 1.02
N ASP A 326 -15.61 0.67 0.30
CA ASP A 326 -15.48 0.78 -1.16
C ASP A 326 -16.77 0.40 -1.89
N ILE A 327 -17.64 -0.40 -1.27
CA ILE A 327 -18.98 -0.73 -1.81
C ILE A 327 -19.80 0.54 -2.03
N PHE A 328 -19.64 1.54 -1.16
CA PHE A 328 -20.39 2.79 -1.23
C PHE A 328 -19.78 3.78 -2.24
N SER A 329 -18.52 3.59 -2.66
CA SER A 329 -17.82 4.43 -3.66
C SER A 329 -17.59 3.73 -5.01
N ALA A 330 -18.25 2.59 -5.26
CA ALA A 330 -18.04 1.77 -6.46
C ALA A 330 -18.27 2.52 -7.79
N GLY A 331 -19.13 3.54 -7.81
CA GLY A 331 -19.36 4.40 -8.99
C GLY A 331 -18.13 5.21 -9.39
N ILE A 332 -17.34 5.66 -8.41
CA ILE A 332 -16.13 6.47 -8.60
C ILE A 332 -14.98 5.57 -9.06
N ALA A 333 -14.82 4.39 -8.44
CA ALA A 333 -13.82 3.42 -8.82
C ALA A 333 -13.95 2.95 -10.28
N ALA A 334 -15.17 2.80 -10.78
CA ALA A 334 -15.42 2.44 -12.18
C ALA A 334 -14.97 3.54 -13.16
N LYS A 335 -15.17 4.82 -12.80
CA LYS A 335 -14.70 5.98 -13.58
C LYS A 335 -13.17 6.09 -13.58
N ILE A 336 -12.50 5.79 -12.46
CA ILE A 336 -11.03 5.79 -12.33
C ILE A 336 -10.39 4.65 -13.14
N SER A 337 -11.03 3.48 -13.22
CA SER A 337 -10.45 2.29 -13.86
C SER A 337 -10.30 2.36 -15.38
N SER A 338 -10.93 3.32 -16.06
CA SER A 338 -10.87 3.44 -17.53
C SER A 338 -9.51 3.95 -18.05
N GLY A 339 -8.66 4.49 -17.17
CA GLY A 339 -7.34 5.04 -17.53
C GLY A 339 -6.14 4.11 -17.28
N TYR A 340 -6.35 2.90 -16.75
CA TYR A 340 -5.26 1.99 -16.37
C TYR A 340 -5.22 0.73 -17.24
N ASP A 341 -4.03 0.37 -17.71
CA ASP A 341 -3.83 -0.87 -18.44
C ASP A 341 -3.91 -2.12 -17.56
N PHE A 342 -4.46 -3.18 -18.13
CA PHE A 342 -4.73 -4.44 -17.43
C PHE A 342 -3.50 -5.36 -17.39
N TYR A 343 -2.87 -5.49 -16.21
CA TYR A 343 -1.70 -6.36 -16.01
C TYR A 343 -2.09 -7.80 -15.64
N VAL A 344 -1.63 -8.77 -16.43
CA VAL A 344 -1.88 -10.21 -16.22
C VAL A 344 -0.74 -10.88 -15.47
N THR A 345 -0.93 -11.15 -14.18
CA THR A 345 0.04 -11.88 -13.35
C THR A 345 -0.04 -13.41 -13.55
N LYS A 346 0.99 -14.15 -13.14
CA LYS A 346 0.98 -15.63 -13.18
C LYS A 346 -0.09 -16.22 -12.24
N GLU A 347 -0.39 -15.52 -11.15
CA GLU A 347 -1.48 -15.79 -10.21
C GLU A 347 -2.85 -15.61 -10.90
N TYR A 348 -3.01 -14.57 -11.71
CA TYR A 348 -4.20 -14.36 -12.55
C TYR A 348 -4.42 -15.53 -13.50
N VAL A 349 -3.36 -15.97 -14.18
CA VAL A 349 -3.41 -17.14 -15.08
C VAL A 349 -3.79 -18.41 -14.31
N ALA A 350 -3.24 -18.65 -13.12
CA ALA A 350 -3.60 -19.79 -12.29
C ALA A 350 -5.08 -19.75 -11.84
N SER A 351 -5.58 -18.59 -11.40
CA SER A 351 -6.98 -18.38 -11.01
C SER A 351 -7.94 -18.60 -12.19
N PHE A 352 -7.55 -18.17 -13.39
CA PHE A 352 -8.31 -18.42 -14.62
C PHE A 352 -8.43 -19.92 -14.92
N PHE A 353 -7.35 -20.70 -14.76
CA PHE A 353 -7.39 -22.15 -14.93
C PHE A 353 -8.19 -22.90 -13.84
N MET A 354 -8.43 -22.28 -12.67
CA MET A 354 -9.29 -22.82 -11.62
C MET A 354 -10.79 -22.69 -11.96
N ILE A 355 -11.21 -21.75 -12.80
CA ILE A 355 -12.61 -21.59 -13.22
C ILE A 355 -13.16 -22.85 -13.91
N PRO A 356 -12.55 -23.37 -15.00
CA PRO A 356 -13.04 -24.59 -15.63
C PRO A 356 -12.96 -25.80 -14.69
N LEU A 357 -11.97 -25.84 -13.78
CA LEU A 357 -11.88 -26.88 -12.74
C LEU A 357 -13.13 -26.89 -11.84
N ILE A 358 -13.50 -25.73 -11.30
CA ILE A 358 -14.67 -25.55 -10.44
C ILE A 358 -15.97 -25.86 -11.20
N LEU A 359 -16.09 -25.44 -12.47
CA LEU A 359 -17.26 -25.74 -13.30
C LEU A 359 -17.40 -27.24 -13.60
N ILE A 360 -16.29 -27.94 -13.90
CA ILE A 360 -16.29 -29.40 -14.09
C ILE A 360 -16.69 -30.09 -12.78
N LEU A 361 -16.17 -29.64 -11.65
CA LEU A 361 -16.56 -30.16 -10.34
C LEU A 361 -18.05 -29.96 -10.07
N ILE A 362 -18.56 -28.75 -10.26
CA ILE A 362 -19.99 -28.44 -10.10
C ILE A 362 -20.84 -29.34 -11.00
N ARG A 363 -20.40 -29.60 -12.25
CA ARG A 363 -21.10 -30.51 -13.17
C ARG A 363 -21.07 -31.96 -12.69
N LEU A 364 -19.92 -32.48 -12.27
CA LEU A 364 -19.79 -33.84 -11.74
C LEU A 364 -20.58 -34.02 -10.43
N VAL A 365 -20.73 -32.93 -9.68
CA VAL A 365 -21.41 -32.86 -8.40
C VAL A 365 -22.84 -32.34 -8.59
N TYR A 366 -23.68 -33.12 -9.28
CA TYR A 366 -25.08 -32.77 -9.43
C TYR A 366 -25.82 -32.80 -8.08
N MET A 367 -26.21 -31.61 -7.58
CA MET A 367 -27.06 -31.47 -6.39
C MET A 367 -28.52 -31.37 -6.81
N LYS A 368 -29.34 -32.31 -6.36
CA LYS A 368 -30.77 -32.32 -6.70
C LYS A 368 -31.47 -31.19 -5.93
N PRO A 369 -32.41 -30.46 -6.56
CA PRO A 369 -33.14 -29.37 -5.91
C PRO A 369 -33.89 -29.88 -4.67
N MET A 370 -33.82 -29.12 -3.58
CA MET A 370 -34.51 -29.40 -2.32
C MET A 370 -35.48 -28.27 -2.02
N ARG A 371 -36.71 -28.39 -2.53
CA ARG A 371 -37.72 -27.32 -2.48
C ARG A 371 -38.55 -27.27 -1.18
N LYS A 372 -38.27 -28.13 -0.20
CA LYS A 372 -39.05 -28.19 1.04
C LYS A 372 -38.78 -26.94 1.89
N ILE A 373 -39.82 -26.16 2.16
CA ILE A 373 -39.71 -24.90 2.91
C ILE A 373 -39.06 -25.09 4.29
N ARG A 374 -39.35 -26.18 5.01
CA ARG A 374 -38.73 -26.48 6.31
C ARG A 374 -37.20 -26.59 6.26
N ILE A 375 -36.65 -27.10 5.15
CA ILE A 375 -35.19 -27.24 4.98
C ILE A 375 -34.58 -25.88 4.67
N ARG A 376 -35.28 -25.03 3.91
CA ARG A 376 -34.86 -23.66 3.60
C ARG A 376 -34.88 -22.76 4.84
N ILE A 377 -35.91 -22.90 5.69
CA ILE A 377 -35.97 -22.22 6.99
C ILE A 377 -34.84 -22.74 7.89
N ALA A 378 -34.62 -24.05 7.96
CA ALA A 378 -33.51 -24.60 8.75
C ALA A 378 -32.15 -24.08 8.27
N SER A 379 -31.90 -24.00 6.96
CA SER A 379 -30.66 -23.42 6.43
C SER A 379 -30.51 -21.95 6.76
N LEU A 380 -31.60 -21.17 6.74
CA LEU A 380 -31.56 -19.74 7.12
C LEU A 380 -31.24 -19.58 8.61
N VAL A 381 -31.89 -20.36 9.48
CA VAL A 381 -31.61 -20.34 10.92
C VAL A 381 -30.15 -20.70 11.19
N ILE A 382 -29.65 -21.76 10.54
CA ILE A 382 -28.23 -22.14 10.63
C ILE A 382 -27.33 -21.01 10.14
N ALA A 383 -27.63 -20.40 8.99
CA ALA A 383 -26.84 -19.28 8.46
C ALA A 383 -26.75 -18.11 9.45
N ILE A 384 -27.89 -17.71 10.03
CA ILE A 384 -27.96 -16.62 11.03
C ILE A 384 -27.18 -17.00 12.28
N THR A 385 -27.33 -18.24 12.79
CA THR A 385 -26.58 -18.69 13.96
C THR A 385 -25.07 -18.66 13.70
N PHE A 386 -24.60 -19.18 12.56
CA PHE A 386 -23.19 -19.14 12.22
C PHE A 386 -22.69 -17.71 11.99
N ALA A 387 -23.50 -16.83 11.40
CA ALA A 387 -23.16 -15.42 11.23
C ALA A 387 -23.00 -14.70 12.58
N LEU A 388 -23.90 -14.92 13.54
CA LEU A 388 -23.81 -14.35 14.89
C LEU A 388 -22.60 -14.91 15.65
N LEU A 389 -22.35 -16.22 15.55
CA LEU A 389 -21.17 -16.85 16.16
C LEU A 389 -19.87 -16.33 15.57
N LEU A 390 -19.80 -16.16 14.24
CA LEU A 390 -18.64 -15.57 13.59
C LEU A 390 -18.47 -14.10 13.99
N SER A 391 -19.56 -13.33 14.04
CA SER A 391 -19.51 -11.91 14.37
C SER A 391 -19.07 -11.67 15.82
N PHE A 392 -19.84 -12.16 16.80
CA PHE A 392 -19.54 -11.93 18.22
C PHE A 392 -18.44 -12.84 18.78
N GLY A 393 -18.35 -14.06 18.26
CA GLY A 393 -17.38 -15.04 18.72
C GLY A 393 -16.00 -14.87 18.08
N PHE A 394 -15.88 -14.12 16.98
CA PHE A 394 -14.59 -13.91 16.31
C PHE A 394 -14.40 -12.44 15.90
N ILE A 395 -15.14 -11.94 14.89
CA ILE A 395 -14.90 -10.62 14.27
C ILE A 395 -14.86 -9.47 15.30
N LEU A 396 -15.79 -9.41 16.23
CA LEU A 396 -15.85 -8.33 17.23
C LEU A 396 -15.02 -8.63 18.49
N ASN A 397 -14.35 -9.77 18.56
CA ASN A 397 -13.67 -10.25 19.77
C ASN A 397 -12.18 -9.87 19.76
N ARG A 398 -11.90 -8.62 20.17
CA ARG A 398 -10.53 -8.09 20.28
C ARG A 398 -9.61 -8.96 21.17
N GLY A 399 -10.16 -9.61 22.20
CA GLY A 399 -9.38 -10.49 23.08
C GLY A 399 -8.88 -11.74 22.39
N LEU A 400 -9.67 -12.35 21.49
CA LEU A 400 -9.21 -13.46 20.66
C LEU A 400 -8.17 -13.01 19.64
N HIS A 401 -8.36 -11.84 19.04
CA HIS A 401 -7.40 -11.29 18.08
C HIS A 401 -6.04 -11.06 18.73
N THR A 402 -6.01 -10.44 19.91
CA THR A 402 -4.77 -10.24 20.69
C THR A 402 -4.13 -11.57 21.07
N LYS A 403 -4.91 -12.58 21.46
CA LYS A 403 -4.40 -13.90 21.87
C LYS A 403 -3.76 -14.69 20.73
N PHE A 404 -4.28 -14.54 19.51
CA PHE A 404 -3.82 -15.27 18.33
C PHE A 404 -3.01 -14.39 17.36
N ASP A 405 -2.64 -13.18 17.79
CA ASP A 405 -1.85 -12.24 17.00
C ASP A 405 -2.49 -11.94 15.63
N ILE A 406 -3.80 -11.68 15.62
CA ILE A 406 -4.56 -11.31 14.42
C ILE A 406 -4.63 -9.79 14.36
N SER A 407 -3.82 -9.21 13.47
CA SER A 407 -3.79 -7.77 13.23
C SER A 407 -4.80 -7.37 12.14
N TYR A 408 -5.41 -6.19 12.28
CA TYR A 408 -6.28 -5.60 11.26
C TYR A 408 -6.16 -4.07 11.31
N PRO A 409 -4.97 -3.53 10.96
CA PRO A 409 -4.71 -2.11 11.07
C PRO A 409 -5.65 -1.30 10.17
N LEU A 410 -5.93 -0.07 10.61
CA LEU A 410 -6.65 0.92 9.81
C LEU A 410 -5.78 1.29 8.59
N TYR A 411 -4.51 1.64 8.81
CA TYR A 411 -3.56 2.02 7.76
C TYR A 411 -2.18 1.36 7.96
N PRO A 412 -1.58 0.75 6.91
CA PRO A 412 -2.21 0.32 5.67
C PRO A 412 -3.03 -0.96 5.90
N PRO A 413 -4.26 -1.07 5.39
CA PRO A 413 -5.09 -2.26 5.63
C PRO A 413 -4.55 -3.52 4.92
N LEU A 414 -3.60 -3.35 4.00
CA LEU A 414 -2.97 -4.42 3.19
C LEU A 414 -2.34 -5.53 4.05
N GLU A 415 -1.72 -5.17 5.18
CA GLU A 415 -1.08 -6.15 6.08
C GLU A 415 -2.08 -7.22 6.53
N SER A 416 -3.28 -6.81 6.94
CA SER A 416 -4.36 -7.72 7.32
C SER A 416 -4.67 -8.71 6.19
N TYR A 417 -4.74 -8.24 4.94
CA TYR A 417 -5.08 -9.08 3.78
C TYR A 417 -3.96 -10.07 3.45
N GLN A 418 -2.71 -9.66 3.64
CA GLN A 418 -1.54 -10.53 3.42
C GLN A 418 -1.43 -11.62 4.49
N GLU A 419 -1.76 -11.30 5.75
CA GLU A 419 -1.64 -12.22 6.87
C GLU A 419 -2.88 -13.08 7.12
N ASN A 420 -4.07 -12.49 7.01
CA ASN A 420 -5.35 -13.10 7.36
C ASN A 420 -6.18 -13.52 6.14
N GLY A 421 -5.72 -13.26 4.93
CA GLY A 421 -6.42 -13.60 3.69
C GLY A 421 -7.59 -12.67 3.38
N THR A 422 -8.00 -12.68 2.11
CA THR A 422 -8.89 -11.67 1.51
C THR A 422 -10.27 -11.67 2.15
N MET A 423 -10.89 -12.86 2.24
CA MET A 423 -12.29 -12.94 2.70
C MET A 423 -12.42 -12.61 4.18
N LEU A 424 -11.47 -13.02 5.01
CA LEU A 424 -11.55 -12.73 6.44
C LEU A 424 -11.25 -11.25 6.72
N SER A 425 -10.20 -10.72 6.09
CA SER A 425 -9.76 -9.34 6.30
C SER A 425 -10.83 -8.32 5.93
N PHE A 426 -11.54 -8.55 4.82
CA PHE A 426 -12.69 -7.73 4.44
C PHE A 426 -13.70 -7.59 5.59
N PHE A 427 -14.04 -8.68 6.27
CA PHE A 427 -14.97 -8.63 7.40
C PHE A 427 -14.34 -8.14 8.70
N LEU A 428 -13.03 -8.34 8.92
CA LEU A 428 -12.31 -7.76 10.06
C LEU A 428 -12.30 -6.22 9.98
N GLN A 429 -12.22 -5.64 8.78
CA GLN A 429 -12.29 -4.19 8.57
C GLN A 429 -13.64 -3.59 8.96
N LEU A 430 -14.69 -4.38 9.20
CA LEU A 430 -15.93 -3.87 9.80
C LEU A 430 -15.72 -3.31 11.21
N ASN A 431 -14.68 -3.76 11.94
CA ASN A 431 -14.29 -3.18 13.22
C ASN A 431 -13.75 -1.75 13.10
N ASN A 432 -13.34 -1.37 11.88
CA ASN A 432 -12.67 -0.11 11.58
C ASN A 432 -13.62 0.92 10.94
N MET A 433 -14.92 0.62 10.80
CA MET A 433 -15.92 1.55 10.22
C MET A 433 -16.26 2.77 11.12
N ARG A 434 -15.66 2.88 12.30
CA ARG A 434 -15.85 4.01 13.20
C ARG A 434 -14.68 4.99 13.03
N PRO A 435 -14.90 6.22 12.56
CA PRO A 435 -13.85 7.22 12.49
C PRO A 435 -13.39 7.62 13.89
N LYS A 436 -12.20 8.20 13.99
CA LYS A 436 -11.65 8.69 15.26
C LYS A 436 -12.45 9.91 15.75
N GLY A 437 -12.37 10.19 17.05
CA GLY A 437 -13.11 11.31 17.66
C GLY A 437 -14.60 11.07 17.93
N GLN A 438 -15.16 9.91 17.55
CA GLN A 438 -16.57 9.58 17.80
C GLN A 438 -16.88 9.31 19.29
N GLU A 439 -15.94 8.73 20.04
CA GLU A 439 -16.20 8.22 21.38
C GLU A 439 -16.51 9.34 22.38
N SER A 440 -17.73 9.32 22.93
CA SER A 440 -18.23 10.30 23.90
C SER A 440 -18.20 11.75 23.41
N ASN A 441 -18.44 11.96 22.10
CA ASN A 441 -18.45 13.27 21.47
C ASN A 441 -19.88 13.83 21.33
N SER A 442 -20.03 15.15 21.47
CA SER A 442 -21.27 15.90 21.22
C SER A 442 -20.93 17.30 20.66
N PRO A 443 -21.88 18.00 20.01
CA PRO A 443 -21.65 19.35 19.52
C PRO A 443 -21.15 20.30 20.62
N GLU A 444 -21.76 20.25 21.81
CA GLU A 444 -21.42 21.12 22.94
C GLU A 444 -20.01 20.84 23.47
N LEU A 445 -19.63 19.55 23.54
CA LEU A 445 -18.27 19.19 23.95
C LEU A 445 -17.23 19.70 22.93
N ALA A 446 -17.52 19.61 21.63
CA ALA A 446 -16.64 20.12 20.60
C ALA A 446 -16.51 21.65 20.64
N GLU A 447 -17.59 22.37 20.95
CA GLU A 447 -17.58 23.82 21.16
C GLU A 447 -16.75 24.21 22.40
N ASP A 448 -16.97 23.55 23.55
CA ASP A 448 -16.19 23.75 24.78
C ASP A 448 -14.68 23.53 24.54
N ILE A 449 -14.33 22.46 23.80
CA ILE A 449 -12.96 22.16 23.41
C ILE A 449 -12.43 23.28 22.49
N THR A 450 -13.21 23.73 21.51
CA THR A 450 -12.81 24.80 20.58
C THR A 450 -12.50 26.09 21.33
N GLU A 451 -13.39 26.55 22.22
CA GLU A 451 -13.16 27.75 23.04
C GLU A 451 -11.91 27.65 23.91
N LYS A 452 -11.66 26.47 24.50
CA LYS A 452 -10.45 26.20 25.28
C LYS A 452 -9.20 26.45 24.43
N TYR A 453 -9.16 25.94 23.20
CA TYR A 453 -7.99 26.12 22.33
C TYR A 453 -7.87 27.54 21.78
N GLU A 454 -8.97 28.26 21.54
CA GLU A 454 -8.91 29.68 21.17
C GLU A 454 -8.21 30.52 22.25
N LYS A 455 -8.55 30.29 23.52
CA LYS A 455 -7.87 30.94 24.66
C LYS A 455 -6.38 30.59 24.69
N LEU A 456 -6.02 29.32 24.51
CA LEU A 456 -4.63 28.86 24.47
C LEU A 456 -3.82 29.48 23.32
N VAL A 457 -4.42 29.59 22.13
CA VAL A 457 -3.79 30.24 20.97
C VAL A 457 -3.41 31.69 21.28
N LEU A 458 -4.29 32.44 21.95
CA LEU A 458 -4.02 33.81 22.38
C LEU A 458 -2.92 33.88 23.43
N GLU A 459 -2.93 32.99 24.42
CA GLU A 459 -1.92 32.92 25.48
C GLU A 459 -0.53 32.56 24.94
N MET A 460 -0.48 31.65 23.97
CA MET A 460 0.77 31.19 23.33
C MET A 460 1.24 32.13 22.21
N GLY A 461 0.42 33.09 21.79
CA GLY A 461 0.73 34.01 20.70
C GLY A 461 0.87 33.33 19.33
N LEU A 462 0.05 32.32 19.07
CA LEU A 462 0.08 31.52 17.83
C LEU A 462 -0.67 32.17 16.65
N ASP A 463 -1.41 33.26 16.88
CA ASP A 463 -2.08 34.05 15.84
C ASP A 463 -1.14 35.11 15.19
N LYS A 464 0.16 34.84 15.15
CA LYS A 464 1.14 35.75 14.51
C LYS A 464 1.02 35.68 12.99
N LYS A 465 0.44 36.72 12.43
CA LYS A 465 0.39 36.97 10.99
C LYS A 465 1.73 37.57 10.51
N VAL A 466 2.23 37.12 9.37
CA VAL A 466 3.49 37.64 8.77
C VAL A 466 3.26 39.02 8.16
N VAL A 467 2.09 39.22 7.54
CA VAL A 467 1.64 40.50 7.00
C VAL A 467 0.33 40.93 7.66
N SER A 468 0.00 42.22 7.57
CA SER A 468 -1.32 42.69 8.02
C SER A 468 -2.40 42.15 7.08
N GLN A 469 -3.62 41.99 7.61
CA GLN A 469 -4.77 41.60 6.80
C GLN A 469 -5.04 42.58 5.66
N ASP A 470 -4.67 43.86 5.82
CA ASP A 470 -4.77 44.90 4.79
C ASP A 470 -3.82 44.70 3.59
N THR A 471 -2.82 43.81 3.71
CA THR A 471 -1.88 43.55 2.61
C THR A 471 -2.55 42.76 1.49
N GLN A 472 -3.51 41.89 1.84
CA GLN A 472 -4.30 41.04 0.93
C GLN A 472 -3.50 40.49 -0.27
N PRO A 473 -2.41 39.73 -0.05
CA PRO A 473 -1.61 39.21 -1.16
C PRO A 473 -2.44 38.22 -1.99
N ASN A 474 -2.22 38.18 -3.30
CA ASN A 474 -2.70 37.10 -4.15
C ASN A 474 -2.13 35.76 -3.66
N VAL A 475 -2.94 34.70 -3.67
CA VAL A 475 -2.55 33.38 -3.17
C VAL A 475 -2.83 32.33 -4.24
N ILE A 476 -1.77 31.72 -4.73
CA ILE A 476 -1.82 30.70 -5.78
C ILE A 476 -1.27 29.41 -5.21
N CYS A 477 -2.10 28.38 -5.16
CA CYS A 477 -1.76 27.09 -4.61
C CYS A 477 -1.82 26.05 -5.71
N ILE A 478 -0.71 25.38 -5.99
CA ILE A 478 -0.58 24.32 -7.00
C ILE A 478 -0.31 23.01 -6.27
N MET A 479 -1.24 22.09 -6.43
CA MET A 479 -1.04 20.69 -6.09
C MET A 479 -0.64 19.94 -7.37
N SER A 480 0.63 19.53 -7.44
CA SER A 480 1.21 18.89 -8.61
C SER A 480 1.04 17.37 -8.51
N GLU A 481 0.31 16.79 -9.48
CA GLU A 481 -0.07 15.39 -9.52
C GLU A 481 1.18 14.51 -9.52
N SER A 482 1.24 13.55 -8.60
CA SER A 482 2.31 12.57 -8.50
C SER A 482 3.72 13.19 -8.52
N TYR A 483 3.90 14.44 -8.06
CA TYR A 483 5.19 15.13 -8.11
C TYR A 483 6.09 14.64 -6.98
N THR A 484 7.14 13.89 -7.32
CA THR A 484 8.04 13.25 -6.35
C THR A 484 9.50 13.53 -6.64
N ASP A 485 10.30 13.55 -5.57
CA ASP A 485 11.75 13.63 -5.66
C ASP A 485 12.37 12.30 -5.22
N PHE A 486 12.78 11.46 -6.19
CA PHE A 486 13.43 10.17 -5.89
C PHE A 486 14.74 10.32 -5.11
N ARG A 487 15.40 11.49 -5.16
CA ARG A 487 16.65 11.77 -4.44
C ARG A 487 16.45 11.77 -2.92
N SER A 488 15.22 11.96 -2.43
CA SER A 488 14.88 11.84 -1.01
C SER A 488 15.11 10.43 -0.46
N ILE A 489 15.02 9.41 -1.33
CA ILE A 489 15.29 8.01 -1.00
C ILE A 489 16.73 7.65 -1.35
N ARG A 490 17.09 7.91 -2.61
CA ARG A 490 18.38 7.56 -3.18
C ARG A 490 18.68 8.48 -4.35
N ASP A 491 19.87 9.06 -4.34
CA ASP A 491 20.35 9.83 -5.47
C ASP A 491 20.42 8.94 -6.73
N ILE A 492 19.84 9.43 -7.82
CA ILE A 492 19.77 8.73 -9.11
C ILE A 492 20.40 9.61 -10.19
N GLU A 493 21.59 9.20 -10.63
CA GLU A 493 22.24 9.78 -11.80
C GLU A 493 21.37 9.55 -13.03
N THR A 494 21.14 10.64 -13.76
CA THR A 494 20.35 10.68 -14.99
C THR A 494 21.12 11.43 -16.07
N THR A 495 20.74 11.23 -17.33
CA THR A 495 21.38 11.92 -18.48
C THR A 495 21.27 13.44 -18.43
N MET A 496 20.32 13.97 -17.66
CA MET A 496 20.08 15.39 -17.45
C MET A 496 19.32 15.61 -16.13
N ASP A 497 19.54 16.75 -15.49
CA ASP A 497 18.85 17.10 -14.24
C ASP A 497 17.32 17.02 -14.42
N VAL A 498 16.61 16.44 -13.45
CA VAL A 498 15.16 16.25 -13.55
C VAL A 498 14.40 17.52 -13.14
N MET A 499 14.83 18.23 -12.10
CA MET A 499 14.11 19.38 -11.52
C MET A 499 15.02 20.60 -11.24
N PRO A 500 15.80 21.09 -12.23
CA PRO A 500 16.77 22.14 -11.96
C PRO A 500 16.16 23.49 -11.55
N TYR A 501 14.94 23.83 -12.00
CA TYR A 501 14.31 25.09 -11.59
C TYR A 501 13.83 25.02 -10.15
N TYR A 502 13.14 23.94 -9.79
CA TYR A 502 12.77 23.62 -8.41
C TYR A 502 13.99 23.74 -7.49
N ASP A 503 15.11 23.09 -7.83
CA ASP A 503 16.35 23.17 -7.04
C ASP A 503 16.88 24.62 -6.95
N SER A 504 16.84 25.38 -8.04
CA SER A 504 17.35 26.75 -8.08
C SER A 504 16.55 27.73 -7.25
N ILE A 505 15.25 27.49 -7.05
CA ILE A 505 14.37 28.40 -6.31
C ILE A 505 14.34 28.11 -4.81
N LEU A 506 14.84 26.95 -4.35
CA LEU A 506 14.79 26.58 -2.92
C LEU A 506 15.44 27.62 -2.00
N ASP A 507 16.53 28.26 -2.44
CA ASP A 507 17.25 29.31 -1.68
C ASP A 507 16.41 30.58 -1.44
N GLU A 508 15.33 30.78 -2.19
CA GLU A 508 14.42 31.93 -2.10
C GLU A 508 13.06 31.58 -1.49
N THR A 509 12.89 30.36 -0.96
CA THR A 509 11.60 29.85 -0.52
C THR A 509 11.62 29.31 0.89
N MET A 510 10.43 29.17 1.46
CA MET A 510 10.17 28.29 2.57
C MET A 510 9.89 26.88 2.04
N ASN A 511 10.69 25.88 2.37
CA ASN A 511 10.58 24.55 1.73
C ASN A 511 10.72 23.38 2.72
N GLY A 512 10.39 22.18 2.26
CA GLY A 512 10.53 20.94 3.02
C GLY A 512 9.80 19.76 2.39
N ASN A 513 9.57 18.73 3.19
CA ASN A 513 8.83 17.53 2.80
C ASN A 513 7.44 17.50 3.46
N LEU A 514 6.44 17.15 2.67
CA LEU A 514 5.04 17.02 3.02
C LEU A 514 4.69 15.56 3.26
N GLN A 515 4.28 15.25 4.49
CA GLN A 515 3.81 13.95 4.92
C GLN A 515 2.38 13.73 4.43
N VAL A 516 2.23 12.90 3.41
CA VAL A 516 0.94 12.63 2.77
C VAL A 516 0.37 11.28 3.25
N SER A 517 -0.95 11.18 3.29
CA SER A 517 -1.64 9.98 3.79
C SER A 517 -1.93 8.93 2.72
N ILE A 518 -1.59 9.23 1.46
CA ILE A 518 -1.97 8.45 0.28
C ILE A 518 -0.74 8.09 -0.55
N PHE A 519 -0.80 6.95 -1.23
CA PHE A 519 0.23 6.45 -2.14
C PHE A 519 -0.44 6.02 -3.44
N GLY A 520 0.07 6.47 -4.59
CA GLY A 520 -0.39 6.04 -5.90
C GLY A 520 -1.85 6.34 -6.25
N GLY A 521 -2.51 7.21 -5.50
CA GLY A 521 -3.86 7.66 -5.80
C GLY A 521 -4.65 8.08 -4.57
N GLY A 522 -5.61 8.99 -4.77
CA GLY A 522 -6.44 9.54 -3.70
C GLY A 522 -6.29 11.05 -3.52
N THR A 523 -5.73 11.74 -4.51
CA THR A 523 -5.53 13.20 -4.67
C THR A 523 -6.51 14.07 -3.87
N CYS A 524 -7.83 13.81 -3.97
CA CYS A 524 -8.87 14.54 -3.21
C CYS A 524 -8.67 14.56 -1.68
N ASN A 525 -8.01 13.55 -1.12
CA ASN A 525 -7.69 13.47 0.31
C ASN A 525 -6.63 14.50 0.68
N THR A 526 -5.56 14.62 -0.10
CA THR A 526 -4.53 15.67 0.10
C THR A 526 -5.12 17.06 -0.11
N GLU A 527 -5.98 17.24 -1.13
CA GLU A 527 -6.74 18.50 -1.33
C GLU A 527 -7.56 18.86 -0.09
N PHE A 528 -8.33 17.91 0.43
CA PHE A 528 -9.16 18.13 1.60
C PHE A 528 -8.33 18.47 2.84
N GLU A 529 -7.22 17.76 3.09
CA GLU A 529 -6.36 18.07 4.23
C GLU A 529 -5.83 19.51 4.12
N PHE A 530 -5.31 19.90 2.95
CA PHE A 530 -4.82 21.25 2.69
C PHE A 530 -5.90 22.33 2.82
N LEU A 531 -7.05 22.14 2.17
CA LEU A 531 -8.11 23.13 2.11
C LEU A 531 -8.85 23.29 3.44
N THR A 532 -8.97 22.23 4.25
CA THR A 532 -9.82 22.26 5.47
C THR A 532 -9.02 22.33 6.77
N GLY A 533 -7.78 21.84 6.78
CA GLY A 533 -7.00 21.68 8.01
C GLY A 533 -7.40 20.44 8.82
N PHE A 534 -8.30 19.61 8.30
CA PHE A 534 -8.61 18.28 8.85
C PHE A 534 -7.61 17.23 8.35
N SER A 535 -7.50 16.10 9.03
CA SER A 535 -6.62 15.02 8.61
C SER A 535 -7.39 13.75 8.26
N VAL A 536 -7.06 13.13 7.14
CA VAL A 536 -7.66 11.85 6.72
C VAL A 536 -7.17 10.67 7.56
N SER A 537 -6.09 10.85 8.33
CA SER A 537 -5.63 9.88 9.33
C SER A 537 -6.68 9.58 10.42
N SER A 538 -7.68 10.46 10.57
CA SER A 538 -8.81 10.33 11.49
C SER A 538 -10.05 9.71 10.85
N LEU A 539 -10.04 9.51 9.53
CA LEU A 539 -11.15 9.04 8.70
C LEU A 539 -10.91 7.60 8.20
N LEU A 540 -11.88 7.06 7.44
CA LEU A 540 -11.80 5.68 6.95
C LEU A 540 -10.77 5.53 5.79
N PRO A 541 -9.86 4.54 5.83
CA PRO A 541 -8.84 4.30 4.82
C PRO A 541 -9.30 4.12 3.40
N GLY A 542 -8.74 4.85 2.45
CA GLY A 542 -9.12 4.70 1.05
C GLY A 542 -10.54 5.19 0.75
N SER A 543 -11.21 5.85 1.71
CA SER A 543 -12.42 6.61 1.43
C SER A 543 -12.09 7.86 0.62
N SER A 544 -13.05 8.27 -0.22
CA SER A 544 -13.04 9.55 -0.92
C SER A 544 -13.69 10.60 -0.02
N VAL A 545 -12.92 11.55 0.48
CA VAL A 545 -13.43 12.58 1.41
C VAL A 545 -14.60 13.37 0.84
N TYR A 546 -14.58 13.72 -0.44
CA TYR A 546 -15.64 14.50 -1.07
C TYR A 546 -16.95 13.73 -1.20
N THR A 547 -16.88 12.41 -1.34
CA THR A 547 -18.07 11.56 -1.46
C THR A 547 -18.74 11.27 -0.11
N PHE A 548 -17.95 11.17 0.97
CA PHE A 548 -18.45 10.69 2.26
C PHE A 548 -18.58 11.77 3.34
N TYR A 549 -17.78 12.83 3.28
CA TYR A 549 -17.55 13.71 4.44
C TYR A 549 -17.76 15.19 4.16
N LEU A 550 -17.98 15.56 2.89
CA LEU A 550 -18.24 16.93 2.49
C LEU A 550 -19.60 17.42 3.03
N ASN A 551 -19.58 18.63 3.61
CA ASN A 551 -20.77 19.39 4.01
C ASN A 551 -20.39 20.88 4.16
N GLU A 552 -21.37 21.75 4.43
CA GLU A 552 -21.17 23.21 4.53
C GLU A 552 -20.83 23.73 5.95
N ARG A 553 -20.51 22.85 6.92
CA ARG A 553 -20.39 23.24 8.35
C ARG A 553 -18.99 23.69 8.78
N PHE A 554 -17.97 23.42 7.99
CA PHE A 554 -16.59 23.76 8.32
C PHE A 554 -16.03 24.77 7.32
N SER A 555 -15.23 25.70 7.84
CA SER A 555 -14.52 26.65 7.00
C SER A 555 -13.39 25.96 6.24
N SER A 556 -13.26 26.29 4.96
CA SER A 556 -12.13 25.88 4.14
C SER A 556 -11.37 27.12 3.62
N LEU A 557 -10.19 26.92 3.05
CA LEU A 557 -9.41 28.04 2.47
C LEU A 557 -10.22 28.89 1.50
N PRO A 558 -10.89 28.35 0.45
CA PRO A 558 -11.69 29.17 -0.47
C PRO A 558 -12.82 29.92 0.25
N SER A 559 -13.56 29.30 1.17
CA SER A 559 -14.61 30.04 1.90
C SER A 559 -14.03 31.20 2.71
N LEU A 560 -12.89 31.01 3.38
CA LEU A 560 -12.21 32.05 4.15
C LEU A 560 -11.68 33.18 3.25
N TYR A 561 -11.09 32.86 2.11
CA TYR A 561 -10.61 33.87 1.15
C TYR A 561 -11.77 34.67 0.56
N LYS A 562 -12.87 34.00 0.18
CA LYS A 562 -14.09 34.64 -0.30
C LYS A 562 -14.70 35.60 0.73
N GLU A 563 -14.78 35.19 2.00
CA GLU A 563 -15.22 36.05 3.10
C GLU A 563 -14.33 37.30 3.30
N ASN A 564 -13.07 37.21 2.88
CA ASN A 564 -12.10 38.32 2.90
C ASN A 564 -12.02 39.09 1.58
N GLY A 565 -12.99 38.91 0.68
CA GLY A 565 -13.14 39.69 -0.56
C GLY A 565 -12.30 39.21 -1.74
N TYR A 566 -11.69 38.03 -1.65
CA TYR A 566 -10.92 37.45 -2.75
C TYR A 566 -11.86 36.87 -3.81
N ARG A 567 -11.47 36.96 -5.08
CA ARG A 567 -12.02 36.09 -6.13
C ARG A 567 -11.42 34.70 -5.97
N THR A 568 -12.26 33.68 -5.86
CA THR A 568 -11.82 32.30 -5.57
C THR A 568 -12.06 31.35 -6.74
N VAL A 569 -10.98 30.84 -7.34
CA VAL A 569 -11.03 29.99 -8.54
C VAL A 569 -10.32 28.67 -8.30
N ALA A 570 -11.02 27.57 -8.56
CA ALA A 570 -10.43 26.23 -8.65
C ALA A 570 -10.15 25.89 -10.12
N ILE A 571 -9.01 25.27 -10.41
CA ILE A 571 -8.59 24.87 -11.75
C ILE A 571 -8.17 23.40 -11.71
N HIS A 572 -8.87 22.55 -12.47
CA HIS A 572 -8.47 21.16 -12.67
C HIS A 572 -8.61 20.80 -14.15
N PRO A 573 -7.52 20.60 -14.89
CA PRO A 573 -7.57 20.43 -16.34
C PRO A 573 -7.93 18.98 -16.73
N PHE A 574 -8.96 18.44 -16.10
CA PHE A 574 -9.52 17.10 -16.32
C PHE A 574 -11.04 17.08 -16.07
N ASP A 575 -11.64 15.89 -16.13
CA ASP A 575 -13.07 15.66 -15.89
C ASP A 575 -13.51 16.22 -14.52
N PRO A 576 -14.47 17.17 -14.49
CA PRO A 576 -14.94 17.80 -13.26
C PRO A 576 -15.70 16.83 -12.33
N GLU A 577 -16.29 15.76 -12.85
CA GLU A 577 -16.95 14.73 -12.03
C GLU A 577 -15.94 13.81 -11.34
N TRP A 578 -14.65 13.90 -11.68
CA TRP A 578 -13.63 13.05 -11.06
C TRP A 578 -13.35 13.53 -9.63
N TRP A 579 -13.54 12.60 -8.68
CA TRP A 579 -13.61 12.86 -7.24
C TRP A 579 -14.78 13.75 -6.80
N ASP A 580 -15.87 13.82 -7.58
CA ASP A 580 -17.05 14.65 -7.26
C ASP A 580 -16.71 16.15 -7.06
N ARG A 581 -15.68 16.67 -7.76
CA ARG A 581 -15.21 18.07 -7.60
C ARG A 581 -16.24 19.10 -8.04
N ASP A 582 -17.05 18.78 -9.05
CA ASP A 582 -18.19 19.58 -9.49
C ASP A 582 -19.19 19.89 -8.37
N GLN A 583 -19.33 18.98 -7.40
CA GLN A 583 -20.11 19.20 -6.18
C GLN A 583 -19.25 19.74 -5.04
N ALA A 584 -18.01 19.26 -4.91
CA ALA A 584 -17.15 19.59 -3.78
C ALA A 584 -16.66 21.03 -3.76
N TYR A 585 -16.20 21.56 -4.89
CA TYR A 585 -15.61 22.89 -4.94
C TYR A 585 -16.62 24.01 -4.60
N PRO A 586 -17.87 23.97 -5.11
CA PRO A 586 -18.90 24.90 -4.65
C PRO A 586 -19.16 24.80 -3.14
N SER A 587 -19.27 23.59 -2.58
CA SER A 587 -19.51 23.40 -1.14
C SER A 587 -18.34 23.83 -0.26
N LEU A 588 -17.10 23.72 -0.76
CA LEU A 588 -15.92 24.27 -0.07
C LEU A 588 -15.88 25.80 -0.14
N GLY A 589 -16.58 26.42 -1.09
CA GLY A 589 -16.74 27.86 -1.18
C GLY A 589 -16.00 28.51 -2.35
N PHE A 590 -15.47 27.74 -3.30
CA PHE A 590 -14.98 28.32 -4.56
C PHE A 590 -16.13 28.99 -5.32
N GLU A 591 -15.85 30.14 -5.91
CA GLU A 591 -16.82 30.86 -6.75
C GLU A 591 -16.86 30.30 -8.16
N GLU A 592 -15.72 29.87 -8.68
CA GLU A 592 -15.56 29.38 -10.04
C GLU A 592 -14.75 28.08 -10.04
N PHE A 593 -15.13 27.16 -10.93
CA PHE A 593 -14.40 25.94 -11.18
C PHE A 593 -14.15 25.79 -12.68
N ILE A 594 -12.88 25.88 -13.07
CA ILE A 594 -12.39 25.72 -14.42
C ILE A 594 -11.95 24.27 -14.62
N SER A 595 -12.63 23.56 -15.52
CA SER A 595 -12.42 22.15 -15.83
C SER A 595 -11.84 21.97 -17.23
N GLN A 596 -11.54 20.73 -17.66
CA GLN A 596 -11.01 20.46 -19.01
C GLN A 596 -11.84 21.07 -20.15
N ASP A 597 -13.16 21.18 -19.99
CA ASP A 597 -14.07 21.66 -21.04
C ASP A 597 -13.96 23.19 -21.25
N ASP A 598 -13.33 23.89 -20.30
CA ASP A 598 -13.13 25.34 -20.30
C ASP A 598 -11.80 25.76 -20.95
N PHE A 599 -10.93 24.80 -21.31
CA PHE A 599 -9.67 25.05 -21.99
C PHE A 599 -9.87 25.15 -23.52
N VAL A 600 -9.36 26.23 -24.13
CA VAL A 600 -9.45 26.45 -25.57
C VAL A 600 -8.11 26.07 -26.21
N GLU A 601 -8.12 24.99 -27.01
CA GLU A 601 -6.93 24.48 -27.71
C GLU A 601 -5.68 24.31 -26.80
N PRO A 602 -5.80 23.67 -25.62
CA PRO A 602 -4.66 23.54 -24.70
C PRO A 602 -3.53 22.68 -25.31
N GLN A 603 -2.31 22.92 -24.86
CA GLN A 603 -1.22 21.99 -25.07
C GLN A 603 -1.52 20.68 -24.34
N ILE A 604 -1.47 19.57 -25.10
CA ILE A 604 -1.67 18.22 -24.59
C ILE A 604 -0.32 17.51 -24.54
N VAL A 605 0.01 16.95 -23.37
CA VAL A 605 1.15 16.04 -23.17
C VAL A 605 0.55 14.66 -22.93
N ARG A 606 0.99 13.69 -23.74
CA ARG A 606 0.35 12.37 -23.83
C ARG A 606 -1.16 12.49 -24.14
N ARG A 607 -2.00 12.22 -23.15
CA ARG A 607 -3.47 12.27 -23.19
C ARG A 607 -4.06 13.30 -22.23
N PHE A 608 -3.22 14.10 -21.57
CA PHE A 608 -3.58 15.03 -20.52
C PHE A 608 -3.29 16.46 -20.95
N ILE A 609 -4.09 17.42 -20.48
CA ILE A 609 -3.74 18.84 -20.60
C ILE A 609 -2.46 19.07 -19.79
N SER A 610 -1.51 19.77 -20.41
CA SER A 610 -0.21 20.02 -19.82
C SER A 610 -0.26 20.94 -18.60
N ASP A 611 0.74 20.81 -17.73
CA ASP A 611 0.91 21.71 -16.60
C ASP A 611 1.18 23.15 -17.08
N HIS A 612 1.84 23.31 -18.24
CA HIS A 612 2.04 24.62 -18.86
C HIS A 612 0.71 25.30 -19.18
N SER A 613 -0.23 24.60 -19.84
CA SER A 613 -1.57 25.16 -20.11
C SER A 613 -2.38 25.40 -18.83
N ALA A 614 -2.24 24.54 -17.82
CA ALA A 614 -2.89 24.78 -16.53
C ALA A 614 -2.38 26.06 -15.87
N PHE A 615 -1.07 26.32 -15.92
CA PHE A 615 -0.45 27.51 -15.34
C PHE A 615 -0.68 28.78 -16.18
N GLU A 616 -0.77 28.65 -17.50
CA GLU A 616 -1.27 29.73 -18.38
C GLU A 616 -2.70 30.11 -17.98
N ARG A 617 -3.58 29.14 -17.72
CA ARG A 617 -4.93 29.42 -17.22
C ARG A 617 -4.92 30.10 -15.86
N ILE A 618 -4.03 29.75 -14.92
CA ILE A 618 -3.90 30.50 -13.65
C ILE A 618 -3.62 31.97 -13.92
N ILE A 619 -2.71 32.27 -14.85
CA ILE A 619 -2.35 33.65 -15.22
C ILE A 619 -3.55 34.36 -15.88
N GLU A 620 -4.26 33.69 -16.80
CA GLU A 620 -5.47 34.24 -17.43
C GLU A 620 -6.55 34.60 -16.39
N GLU A 621 -6.78 33.73 -15.41
CA GLU A 621 -7.75 33.97 -14.34
C GLU A 621 -7.30 35.08 -13.38
N TYR A 622 -6.01 35.13 -13.07
CA TYR A 622 -5.44 36.24 -12.30
C TYR A 622 -5.66 37.58 -13.02
N GLU A 623 -5.28 37.69 -14.30
CA GLU A 623 -5.43 38.92 -15.10
C GLU A 623 -6.89 39.30 -15.37
N ALA A 624 -7.81 38.33 -15.33
CA ALA A 624 -9.25 38.58 -15.43
C ALA A 624 -9.89 39.07 -14.12
N THR A 625 -9.14 39.05 -13.00
CA THR A 625 -9.61 39.54 -11.70
C THR A 625 -9.77 41.06 -11.73
N GLU A 626 -10.82 41.59 -11.10
CA GLU A 626 -11.10 43.02 -11.12
C GLU A 626 -9.98 43.84 -10.45
N ASP A 627 -9.61 44.99 -11.04
CA ASP A 627 -8.59 45.88 -10.48
C ASP A 627 -8.80 46.15 -8.97
N GLY A 628 -7.83 45.76 -8.15
CA GLY A 628 -7.84 45.96 -6.69
C GLY A 628 -8.60 44.88 -5.90
N GLN A 629 -9.12 43.84 -6.56
CA GLN A 629 -9.64 42.64 -5.91
C GLN A 629 -8.51 41.59 -5.80
N PRO A 630 -8.23 41.02 -4.61
CA PRO A 630 -7.20 39.99 -4.48
C PRO A 630 -7.66 38.63 -5.03
N PHE A 631 -6.73 37.83 -5.52
CA PHE A 631 -7.00 36.54 -6.17
C PHE A 631 -6.60 35.34 -5.30
N PHE A 632 -7.46 34.33 -5.20
CA PHE A 632 -7.13 33.01 -4.66
C PHE A 632 -7.36 31.94 -5.73
N GLY A 633 -6.26 31.36 -6.23
CA GLY A 633 -6.28 30.28 -7.20
C GLY A 633 -5.82 28.96 -6.57
N PHE A 634 -6.59 27.88 -6.77
CA PHE A 634 -6.18 26.52 -6.41
C PHE A 634 -6.17 25.63 -7.66
N CYS A 635 -4.99 25.17 -8.06
CA CYS A 635 -4.82 24.32 -9.23
C CYS A 635 -4.42 22.91 -8.82
N VAL A 636 -5.15 21.92 -9.33
CA VAL A 636 -4.80 20.50 -9.24
C VAL A 636 -4.43 20.02 -10.65
N THR A 637 -3.15 19.77 -10.88
CA THR A 637 -2.65 19.35 -12.20
C THR A 637 -2.98 17.88 -12.51
N VAL A 638 -2.69 17.39 -13.72
CA VAL A 638 -2.96 15.99 -14.12
C VAL A 638 -1.95 15.40 -15.11
N GLN A 639 -1.01 16.19 -15.64
CA GLN A 639 -0.04 15.76 -16.68
C GLN A 639 0.73 14.50 -16.27
N ASN A 640 1.13 14.45 -15.01
CA ASN A 640 1.98 13.39 -14.44
C ASN A 640 1.18 12.18 -13.95
N HIS A 641 -0.11 12.07 -14.26
CA HIS A 641 -0.91 10.93 -13.83
C HIS A 641 -0.49 9.62 -14.55
N ALA A 642 -0.49 8.51 -13.80
CA ALA A 642 -0.19 7.16 -14.28
C ALA A 642 -1.21 6.63 -15.33
N ASP A 643 -0.90 5.57 -16.10
CA ASP A 643 0.37 4.83 -16.19
C ASP A 643 1.38 5.46 -17.16
N TYR A 644 2.66 5.09 -17.05
CA TYR A 644 3.77 5.59 -17.90
C TYR A 644 4.28 4.56 -18.92
N SER A 645 3.47 3.54 -19.24
CA SER A 645 3.92 2.40 -20.05
C SER A 645 3.85 2.67 -21.56
N GLU A 646 2.89 3.49 -21.98
CA GLU A 646 2.68 3.85 -23.38
C GLU A 646 3.60 4.98 -23.85
N ARG A 647 3.98 4.93 -25.13
CA ARG A 647 4.69 6.02 -25.80
C ARG A 647 3.75 6.89 -26.64
N TYR A 648 4.00 8.19 -26.61
CA TYR A 648 3.19 9.23 -27.25
C TYR A 648 4.07 10.14 -28.11
N ASP A 649 3.59 10.54 -29.29
CA ASP A 649 4.35 11.41 -30.19
C ASP A 649 4.50 12.86 -29.64
N ASN A 650 3.63 13.25 -28.71
CA ASN A 650 3.56 14.55 -28.05
C ASN A 650 4.11 14.53 -26.61
N GLN A 651 5.05 13.63 -26.32
CA GLN A 651 5.81 13.60 -25.06
C GLN A 651 7.31 13.58 -25.38
N LEU A 652 8.11 14.27 -24.56
CA LEU A 652 9.56 14.15 -24.58
C LEU A 652 10.03 12.92 -23.76
N TYR A 653 11.03 12.21 -24.30
CA TYR A 653 11.65 11.03 -23.68
C TYR A 653 13.16 11.21 -23.65
N ASP A 654 13.62 12.17 -22.86
CA ASP A 654 14.99 12.69 -22.86
C ASP A 654 15.78 12.40 -21.57
N ILE A 655 15.10 11.89 -20.53
CA ILE A 655 15.75 11.44 -19.30
C ILE A 655 15.96 9.93 -19.33
N GLN A 656 17.21 9.51 -19.15
CA GLN A 656 17.58 8.12 -18.93
C GLN A 656 18.27 7.97 -17.57
N ILE A 657 18.09 6.83 -16.91
CA ILE A 657 18.68 6.55 -15.59
C ILE A 657 20.02 5.82 -15.79
N GLU A 658 21.10 6.43 -15.31
CA GLU A 658 22.46 5.89 -15.47
C GLU A 658 22.93 5.10 -14.24
N SER A 659 22.29 5.32 -13.07
CA SER A 659 22.65 4.67 -11.80
C SER A 659 22.49 3.14 -11.75
N PHE A 660 21.76 2.55 -12.71
CA PHE A 660 21.46 1.11 -12.75
C PHE A 660 21.85 0.50 -14.11
N PRO A 661 23.13 0.46 -14.49
CA PRO A 661 23.58 0.15 -15.86
C PRO A 661 23.30 -1.28 -16.33
N GLU A 662 22.91 -2.18 -15.42
CA GLU A 662 22.55 -3.58 -15.72
C GLU A 662 21.03 -3.79 -15.86
N SER A 663 20.24 -2.73 -15.65
CA SER A 663 18.77 -2.72 -15.67
C SER A 663 18.28 -1.63 -16.63
N ASP A 664 17.07 -1.78 -17.16
CA ASP A 664 16.40 -0.75 -17.98
C ASP A 664 15.08 -0.39 -17.30
N TYR A 665 14.81 0.90 -17.14
CA TYR A 665 13.65 1.42 -16.40
C TYR A 665 12.84 2.42 -17.23
N PRO A 666 12.37 2.03 -18.44
CA PRO A 666 11.69 2.95 -19.35
C PRO A 666 10.43 3.56 -18.72
N TYR A 667 9.75 2.85 -17.83
CA TYR A 667 8.59 3.35 -17.11
C TYR A 667 8.95 4.52 -16.16
N ALA A 668 10.05 4.39 -15.40
CA ALA A 668 10.54 5.45 -14.51
C ALA A 668 11.16 6.62 -15.31
N GLU A 669 11.91 6.32 -16.37
CA GLU A 669 12.46 7.32 -17.29
C GLU A 669 11.39 8.19 -17.95
N ASN A 670 10.29 7.56 -18.40
CA ASN A 670 9.13 8.26 -18.94
C ASN A 670 8.51 9.21 -17.91
N TYR A 671 8.41 8.77 -16.64
CA TYR A 671 7.92 9.60 -15.55
C TYR A 671 8.85 10.79 -15.26
N LEU A 672 10.16 10.56 -15.16
CA LEU A 672 11.13 11.63 -14.92
C LEU A 672 11.11 12.68 -16.03
N SER A 673 10.93 12.27 -17.28
CA SER A 673 10.78 13.20 -18.42
C SER A 673 9.53 14.10 -18.28
N LEU A 674 8.43 13.58 -17.71
CA LEU A 674 7.23 14.38 -17.42
C LEU A 674 7.45 15.36 -16.27
N ILE A 675 8.13 14.93 -15.20
CA ILE A 675 8.49 15.80 -14.07
C ILE A 675 9.35 16.97 -14.53
N ARG A 676 10.27 16.73 -15.48
CA ARG A 676 11.07 17.78 -16.08
C ARG A 676 10.24 18.80 -16.86
N GLU A 677 9.23 18.36 -17.59
CA GLU A 677 8.28 19.26 -18.28
C GLU A 677 7.45 20.07 -17.27
N SER A 678 7.04 19.47 -16.14
CA SER A 678 6.40 20.19 -15.03
C SER A 678 7.33 21.21 -14.36
N ASP A 679 8.63 20.93 -14.22
CA ASP A 679 9.64 21.87 -13.71
C ASP A 679 9.79 23.11 -14.62
N ASP A 680 9.76 22.90 -15.94
CA ASP A 680 9.76 24.00 -16.93
C ASP A 680 8.46 24.82 -16.87
N ALA A 681 7.30 24.17 -16.68
CA ALA A 681 6.03 24.87 -16.45
C ALA A 681 6.08 25.69 -15.15
N LEU A 682 6.62 25.12 -14.07
CA LEU A 682 6.75 25.80 -12.78
C LEU A 682 7.59 27.09 -12.92
N ARG A 683 8.69 27.01 -13.68
CA ARG A 683 9.50 28.19 -14.03
C ARG A 683 8.68 29.26 -14.73
N TYR A 684 7.88 28.87 -15.73
CA TYR A 684 7.03 29.81 -16.46
C TYR A 684 6.07 30.58 -15.53
N LEU A 685 5.42 29.87 -14.60
CA LEU A 685 4.49 30.48 -13.65
C LEU A 685 5.20 31.45 -12.68
N VAL A 686 6.28 31.01 -12.03
CA VAL A 686 6.93 31.84 -11.02
C VAL A 686 7.62 33.05 -11.65
N GLU A 687 8.25 32.90 -12.81
CA GLU A 687 8.87 34.04 -13.51
C GLU A 687 7.83 35.07 -13.97
N TYR A 688 6.59 34.65 -14.25
CA TYR A 688 5.49 35.59 -14.47
C TYR A 688 5.22 36.42 -13.20
N PHE A 689 4.96 35.77 -12.07
CA PHE A 689 4.63 36.45 -10.82
C PHE A 689 5.81 37.20 -10.17
N ARG A 690 7.05 36.92 -10.58
CA ARG A 690 8.21 37.79 -10.28
C ARG A 690 8.08 39.19 -10.89
N THR A 691 7.36 39.33 -12.00
CA THR A 691 7.15 40.61 -12.69
C THR A 691 5.90 41.37 -12.23
N VAL A 692 5.05 40.71 -11.42
CA VAL A 692 3.83 41.29 -10.85
C VAL A 692 4.17 42.15 -9.64
N ASP A 693 3.67 43.40 -9.63
CA ASP A 693 3.90 44.36 -8.55
C ASP A 693 3.03 44.08 -7.30
N GLU A 694 1.90 43.39 -7.48
CA GLU A 694 0.99 43.05 -6.39
C GLU A 694 1.58 41.96 -5.49
N PRO A 695 1.51 42.09 -4.15
CA PRO A 695 1.98 41.04 -3.23
C PRO A 695 1.34 39.69 -3.59
N THR A 696 2.16 38.67 -3.80
CA THR A 696 1.71 37.36 -4.29
C THR A 696 2.48 36.24 -3.59
N ILE A 697 1.76 35.18 -3.21
CA ILE A 697 2.27 33.93 -2.66
C ILE A 697 2.00 32.80 -3.67
N ILE A 698 3.01 31.97 -3.94
CA ILE A 698 2.88 30.71 -4.66
C ILE A 698 3.22 29.57 -3.71
N VAL A 699 2.29 28.63 -3.56
CA VAL A 699 2.46 27.39 -2.79
C VAL A 699 2.47 26.24 -3.78
N PHE A 700 3.54 25.45 -3.82
CA PHE A 700 3.67 24.31 -4.73
C PHE A 700 3.97 23.06 -3.92
N PHE A 701 3.23 21.98 -4.15
CA PHE A 701 3.41 20.72 -3.41
C PHE A 701 2.93 19.51 -4.20
N GLY A 702 3.55 18.35 -3.96
CA GLY A 702 3.07 17.06 -4.48
C GLY A 702 1.87 16.53 -3.67
N ASP A 703 0.97 15.78 -4.31
CA ASP A 703 -0.20 15.21 -3.64
C ASP A 703 0.05 13.80 -3.08
N HIS A 704 0.80 12.98 -3.80
CA HIS A 704 1.22 11.64 -3.40
C HIS A 704 2.44 11.12 -4.16
N TRP A 705 3.00 10.01 -3.68
CA TRP A 705 4.10 9.37 -4.39
C TRP A 705 3.65 8.69 -5.69
N ALA A 706 4.44 8.81 -6.76
CA ALA A 706 4.17 8.22 -8.07
C ALA A 706 4.39 6.72 -8.04
N THR A 707 3.47 5.92 -8.58
CA THR A 707 3.60 4.46 -8.68
C THR A 707 4.66 4.07 -9.72
N MET A 708 5.61 3.22 -9.34
CA MET A 708 6.67 2.72 -10.22
C MET A 708 6.68 1.19 -10.30
N ASP A 709 7.37 0.68 -11.32
CA ASP A 709 7.62 -0.75 -11.45
C ASP A 709 8.35 -1.30 -10.22
N HIS A 710 7.98 -2.52 -9.81
CA HIS A 710 8.62 -3.18 -8.67
C HIS A 710 10.13 -3.25 -8.80
N GLY A 711 10.64 -3.57 -10.00
CA GLY A 711 12.09 -3.66 -10.21
C GLY A 711 12.81 -2.32 -10.04
N PHE A 712 12.13 -1.20 -10.31
CA PHE A 712 12.70 0.13 -10.08
C PHE A 712 12.69 0.47 -8.59
N TYR A 713 11.57 0.24 -7.90
CA TYR A 713 11.52 0.45 -6.46
C TYR A 713 12.50 -0.44 -5.69
N ASP A 714 12.70 -1.68 -6.15
CA ASP A 714 13.66 -2.59 -5.54
C ASP A 714 15.07 -1.98 -5.54
N ASP A 715 15.44 -1.37 -6.66
CA ASP A 715 16.74 -0.70 -6.85
C ASP A 715 16.81 0.67 -6.15
N LEU A 716 15.71 1.45 -6.18
CA LEU A 716 15.59 2.74 -5.50
C LEU A 716 15.73 2.58 -3.98
N LEU A 717 15.00 1.62 -3.39
CA LEU A 717 15.01 1.33 -1.95
C LEU A 717 16.22 0.47 -1.53
N GLY A 718 16.90 -0.18 -2.48
CA GLY A 718 17.97 -1.14 -2.21
C GLY A 718 17.48 -2.43 -1.53
N MET A 719 16.21 -2.78 -1.73
CA MET A 719 15.56 -3.94 -1.16
C MET A 719 14.30 -4.33 -1.92
N ASP A 720 13.96 -5.61 -1.95
CA ASP A 720 12.70 -6.04 -2.56
C ASP A 720 11.52 -5.31 -1.88
N ILE A 721 10.72 -4.58 -2.66
CA ILE A 721 9.52 -3.87 -2.22
C ILE A 721 8.53 -4.80 -1.50
N LYS A 722 8.64 -6.11 -1.73
CA LYS A 722 7.87 -7.15 -1.02
C LYS A 722 8.28 -7.30 0.45
N ASP A 723 9.50 -6.92 0.81
CA ASP A 723 10.09 -7.05 2.15
C ASP A 723 10.17 -5.71 2.90
N VAL A 724 9.71 -4.61 2.30
CA VAL A 724 9.68 -3.27 2.90
C VAL A 724 8.70 -3.25 4.08
N SER A 725 9.20 -2.85 5.26
CA SER A 725 8.36 -2.62 6.44
C SER A 725 7.65 -1.26 6.36
N ILE A 726 6.69 -0.99 7.24
CA ILE A 726 6.02 0.32 7.28
C ILE A 726 7.05 1.43 7.53
N GLU A 727 8.00 1.18 8.43
CA GLU A 727 9.10 2.10 8.74
C GLU A 727 9.97 2.39 7.52
N ASP A 728 10.32 1.36 6.74
CA ASP A 728 11.14 1.50 5.53
C ASP A 728 10.34 2.12 4.35
N SER A 729 9.00 2.14 4.43
CA SER A 729 8.12 2.74 3.41
C SER A 729 7.83 4.22 3.60
N LEU A 730 8.20 4.82 4.73
CA LEU A 730 7.79 6.19 5.09
C LEU A 730 8.15 7.24 4.05
N SER A 731 9.33 7.11 3.44
CA SER A 731 9.81 8.02 2.39
C SER A 731 8.93 8.00 1.12
N LEU A 732 8.20 6.91 0.87
CA LEU A 732 7.19 6.82 -0.19
C LEU A 732 5.87 7.53 0.16
N TYR A 733 5.80 8.17 1.32
CA TYR A 733 4.67 9.00 1.78
C TYR A 733 5.13 10.43 2.07
N GLU A 734 6.25 10.84 1.49
CA GLU A 734 6.80 12.19 1.57
C GLU A 734 6.85 12.82 0.19
N THR A 735 6.31 14.02 0.02
CA THR A 735 6.38 14.75 -1.26
C THR A 735 7.00 16.12 -1.06
N PRO A 736 7.72 16.68 -2.05
CA PRO A 736 8.31 18.00 -1.91
C PRO A 736 7.24 19.09 -1.82
N TYR A 737 7.52 20.15 -1.07
CA TYR A 737 6.77 21.41 -1.12
C TYR A 737 7.68 22.64 -1.03
N PHE A 738 7.20 23.76 -1.56
CA PHE A 738 7.74 25.08 -1.23
C PHE A 738 6.66 26.15 -1.21
N ILE A 739 6.97 27.26 -0.54
CA ILE A 739 6.23 28.51 -0.57
C ILE A 739 7.18 29.62 -1.02
N TRP A 740 6.84 30.25 -2.12
CA TRP A 740 7.52 31.42 -2.67
C TRP A 740 6.63 32.65 -2.52
N ALA A 741 7.21 33.83 -2.35
CA ALA A 741 6.49 35.08 -2.40
C ALA A 741 7.34 36.18 -3.04
N ASN A 742 6.70 37.11 -3.74
CA ASN A 742 7.37 38.30 -4.29
C ASN A 742 7.58 39.41 -3.23
N TYR A 743 7.26 39.13 -1.96
CA TYR A 743 7.52 39.97 -0.80
C TYR A 743 8.25 39.18 0.30
N PRO A 744 8.88 39.84 1.28
CA PRO A 744 9.67 39.15 2.29
C PRO A 744 8.84 38.17 3.14
N ILE A 745 9.22 36.90 3.07
CA ILE A 745 8.74 35.80 3.93
C ILE A 745 9.94 35.13 4.62
N PRO A 746 9.74 34.31 5.68
CA PRO A 746 10.79 33.44 6.16
C PRO A 746 11.20 32.45 5.06
N ILE A 747 12.51 32.25 4.86
CA ILE A 747 13.08 31.35 3.85
C ILE A 747 13.98 30.30 4.51
N GLY A 748 14.15 29.15 3.87
CA GLY A 748 14.94 28.01 4.33
C GLY A 748 14.10 26.73 4.48
N GLU A 749 14.79 25.65 4.81
CA GLU A 749 14.20 24.33 5.09
C GLU A 749 13.49 24.35 6.45
N MET A 750 12.19 24.05 6.44
CA MET A 750 11.32 24.11 7.64
C MET A 750 11.17 22.78 8.37
N GLY A 751 11.74 21.70 7.83
CA GLY A 751 11.52 20.32 8.30
C GLY A 751 10.21 19.71 7.78
N PRO A 752 9.80 18.54 8.31
CA PRO A 752 8.61 17.85 7.84
C PRO A 752 7.33 18.60 8.26
N THR A 753 6.35 18.64 7.35
CA THR A 753 4.99 19.12 7.67
C THR A 753 3.94 18.20 7.05
N SER A 754 2.66 18.51 7.18
CA SER A 754 1.55 17.75 6.57
C SER A 754 0.54 18.70 5.92
N PRO A 755 -0.29 18.26 4.96
CA PRO A 755 -1.13 19.16 4.17
C PRO A 755 -2.07 20.02 5.04
N ASN A 756 -2.62 19.44 6.11
CA ASN A 756 -3.44 20.14 7.10
C ASN A 756 -2.71 21.31 7.79
N PHE A 757 -1.42 21.16 8.10
CA PHE A 757 -0.59 22.23 8.65
C PHE A 757 -0.14 23.23 7.58
N LEU A 758 0.17 22.75 6.37
CA LEU A 758 0.56 23.61 5.25
C LEU A 758 -0.55 24.63 4.92
N GLY A 759 -1.82 24.19 4.84
CA GLY A 759 -2.94 25.11 4.64
C GLY A 759 -3.11 26.16 5.75
N GLN A 760 -2.75 25.82 6.99
CA GLN A 760 -2.73 26.76 8.11
C GLN A 760 -1.55 27.75 8.00
N GLN A 761 -0.40 27.31 7.50
CA GLN A 761 0.75 28.17 7.24
C GLN A 761 0.46 29.22 6.16
N VAL A 762 -0.27 28.84 5.12
CA VAL A 762 -0.71 29.77 4.06
C VAL A 762 -1.55 30.92 4.63
N LEU A 763 -2.51 30.64 5.54
CA LEU A 763 -3.30 31.69 6.21
C LEU A 763 -2.43 32.66 7.01
N ASN A 764 -1.41 32.15 7.70
CA ASN A 764 -0.50 32.98 8.49
C ASN A 764 0.34 33.90 7.60
N LEU A 765 0.74 33.42 6.42
CA LEU A 765 1.53 34.18 5.44
C LEU A 765 0.71 35.21 4.67
N SER A 766 -0.57 34.94 4.43
CA SER A 766 -1.49 35.86 3.73
C SER A 766 -2.20 36.86 4.65
N GLY A 767 -2.05 36.72 5.98
CA GLY A 767 -2.65 37.63 6.95
C GLY A 767 -4.14 37.39 7.22
N ILE A 768 -4.71 36.32 6.67
CA ILE A 768 -6.10 35.92 6.89
C ILE A 768 -6.28 35.38 8.31
N GLN A 769 -7.36 35.79 8.98
CA GLN A 769 -7.67 35.28 10.31
C GLN A 769 -8.04 33.79 10.22
N SER A 770 -7.38 32.98 11.03
CA SER A 770 -7.71 31.56 11.09
C SER A 770 -9.00 31.33 11.89
N PRO A 771 -9.88 30.41 11.45
CA PRO A 771 -11.14 30.14 12.13
C PRO A 771 -10.91 29.50 13.50
N ALA A 772 -11.91 29.63 14.38
CA ALA A 772 -11.95 29.04 15.72
C ALA A 772 -11.73 27.52 15.68
N GLN A 773 -12.37 26.84 14.71
CA GLN A 773 -12.27 25.39 14.50
C GLN A 773 -10.82 24.90 14.28
N ARG A 774 -9.91 25.76 13.78
CA ARG A 774 -8.48 25.44 13.62
C ARG A 774 -7.63 25.81 14.85
N ALA A 775 -8.20 26.29 15.95
CA ALA A 775 -7.43 26.66 17.14
C ALA A 775 -6.68 25.46 17.73
N CYS A 776 -7.34 24.30 17.80
CA CYS A 776 -6.69 23.06 18.25
C CYS A 776 -5.58 22.62 17.28
N LEU A 777 -5.79 22.74 15.96
CA LEU A 777 -4.76 22.48 14.95
C LEU A 777 -3.50 23.35 15.15
N ARG A 778 -3.69 24.64 15.45
CA ARG A 778 -2.58 25.57 15.73
C ARG A 778 -1.79 25.15 16.98
N VAL A 779 -2.48 24.76 18.06
CA VAL A 779 -1.80 24.23 19.25
C VAL A 779 -1.11 22.90 18.96
N LEU A 780 -1.74 22.00 18.20
CA LEU A 780 -1.18 20.70 17.81
C LEU A 780 0.11 20.87 17.00
N SER A 781 0.19 21.86 16.10
CA SER A 781 1.40 22.17 15.33
C SER A 781 2.61 22.56 16.19
N THR A 782 2.41 22.95 17.46
CA THR A 782 3.51 23.21 18.40
C THR A 782 4.04 21.93 19.08
N LYS A 783 3.28 20.83 19.00
CA LYS A 783 3.59 19.55 19.63
C LYS A 783 4.17 18.55 18.64
N ILE A 784 3.69 18.56 17.40
CA ILE A 784 4.12 17.67 16.32
C ILE A 784 4.49 18.48 15.08
N ALA A 785 5.43 17.98 14.28
CA ALA A 785 5.89 18.63 13.06
C ALA A 785 4.95 18.35 11.88
N GLY A 786 4.50 17.09 11.76
CA GLY A 786 3.62 16.64 10.70
C GLY A 786 2.95 15.32 11.06
N MET A 787 1.86 15.01 10.36
CA MET A 787 1.15 13.75 10.52
C MET A 787 0.59 13.23 9.21
N SER A 788 0.59 11.92 9.05
CA SER A 788 -0.11 11.21 8.00
C SER A 788 -0.94 10.07 8.58
N ALA A 789 -1.61 9.31 7.74
CA ALA A 789 -2.30 8.09 8.14
C ALA A 789 -1.37 7.00 8.70
N LEU A 790 -0.06 7.06 8.40
CA LEU A 790 0.92 6.04 8.80
C LEU A 790 1.76 6.44 10.02
N VAL A 791 2.07 7.72 10.16
CA VAL A 791 3.08 8.19 11.11
C VAL A 791 2.79 9.60 11.60
N ILE A 792 3.19 9.87 12.83
CA ILE A 792 3.25 11.22 13.40
C ILE A 792 4.72 11.54 13.65
N TYR A 793 5.18 12.72 13.24
CA TYR A 793 6.54 13.20 13.49
C TYR A 793 6.54 14.25 14.59
N ASP A 794 7.47 14.13 15.54
CA ASP A 794 7.80 15.26 16.41
C ASP A 794 8.74 16.27 15.71
N HIS A 795 8.98 17.40 16.36
CA HIS A 795 9.86 18.46 15.86
C HIS A 795 11.34 18.07 15.80
N ASP A 796 11.73 16.95 16.42
CA ASP A 796 13.08 16.38 16.31
C ASP A 796 13.18 15.40 15.12
N GLY A 797 12.10 15.23 14.35
CA GLY A 797 12.04 14.32 13.19
C GLY A 797 11.88 12.85 13.57
N LYS A 798 11.52 12.54 14.82
CA LYS A 798 11.30 11.16 15.26
C LYS A 798 9.90 10.68 14.88
N PRO A 799 9.78 9.52 14.18
CA PRO A 799 8.49 8.95 13.82
C PRO A 799 7.83 8.19 14.97
N TYR A 800 6.52 8.34 15.11
CA TYR A 800 5.64 7.59 16.01
C TYR A 800 4.58 6.84 15.19
N PHE A 801 4.69 5.51 15.16
CA PHE A 801 3.75 4.63 14.45
C PHE A 801 2.54 4.26 15.29
N ASN A 802 2.67 4.34 16.63
CA ASN A 802 1.59 4.15 17.56
C ASN A 802 1.40 5.43 18.37
N ARG A 803 0.19 6.01 18.31
CA ARG A 803 -0.16 7.21 19.09
C ARG A 803 0.00 7.05 20.59
N GLN A 804 -0.03 5.81 21.12
CA GLN A 804 0.19 5.55 22.54
C GLN A 804 1.64 5.81 22.97
N ASP A 805 2.57 5.92 22.01
CA ASP A 805 3.97 6.24 22.26
C ASP A 805 4.21 7.77 22.36
N LEU A 806 3.19 8.58 22.05
CA LEU A 806 3.21 10.04 22.29
C LEU A 806 3.10 10.33 23.79
N ASP A 807 3.65 11.45 24.22
CA ASP A 807 3.43 11.93 25.59
C ASP A 807 1.95 12.25 25.85
N GLU A 808 1.55 12.21 27.12
CA GLU A 808 0.15 12.37 27.53
C GLU A 808 -0.46 13.70 27.06
N GLU A 809 0.34 14.78 27.00
CA GLU A 809 -0.14 16.10 26.60
C GLU A 809 -0.40 16.15 25.10
N THR A 810 0.55 15.69 24.28
CA THR A 810 0.41 15.61 22.82
C THR A 810 -0.75 14.68 22.42
N LEU A 811 -0.88 13.53 23.09
CA LEU A 811 -1.98 12.60 22.86
C LEU A 811 -3.35 13.22 23.20
N ALA A 812 -3.43 14.04 24.26
CA ALA A 812 -4.65 14.73 24.62
C ALA A 812 -5.05 15.79 23.58
N VAL A 813 -4.08 16.61 23.10
CA VAL A 813 -4.33 17.61 22.05
C VAL A 813 -4.76 16.94 20.75
N LEU A 814 -4.10 15.86 20.35
CA LEU A 814 -4.48 15.09 19.16
C LEU A 814 -5.90 14.51 19.28
N SER A 815 -6.27 14.02 20.46
CA SER A 815 -7.63 13.48 20.70
C SER A 815 -8.70 14.57 20.64
N ASP A 816 -8.40 15.76 21.16
CA ASP A 816 -9.29 16.92 21.07
C ASP A 816 -9.44 17.42 19.62
N TYR A 817 -8.35 17.43 18.84
CA TYR A 817 -8.38 17.73 17.40
C TYR A 817 -9.29 16.76 16.64
N GLU A 818 -9.15 15.45 16.89
CA GLU A 818 -10.00 14.41 16.29
C GLU A 818 -11.49 14.60 16.65
N ARG A 819 -11.80 15.06 17.86
CA ARG A 819 -13.17 15.34 18.30
C ARG A 819 -13.78 16.54 17.59
N ILE A 820 -13.03 17.63 17.46
CA ILE A 820 -13.48 18.83 16.71
C ILE A 820 -13.74 18.45 15.25
N GLN A 821 -12.80 17.73 14.62
CA GLN A 821 -12.96 17.24 13.26
C GLN A 821 -14.19 16.33 13.13
N TYR A 822 -14.37 15.36 14.02
CA TYR A 822 -15.52 14.46 13.99
C TYR A 822 -16.84 15.23 14.11
N SER A 823 -16.93 16.18 15.06
CA SER A 823 -18.15 16.98 15.24
C SER A 823 -18.46 17.77 13.97
N SER A 824 -17.46 18.46 13.41
CA SER A 824 -17.59 19.27 12.19
C SER A 824 -18.03 18.46 10.97
N ILE A 825 -17.58 17.20 10.87
CA ILE A 825 -17.89 16.33 9.72
C ILE A 825 -19.20 15.56 9.90
N PHE A 826 -19.57 15.15 11.12
CA PHE A 826 -20.63 14.16 11.34
C PHE A 826 -21.81 14.64 12.18
N LEU A 827 -21.65 15.61 13.08
CA LEU A 827 -22.71 16.01 14.03
C LEU A 827 -23.41 17.29 13.58
N SER A 828 -24.74 17.33 13.65
CA SER A 828 -25.56 18.50 13.35
C SER A 828 -26.15 19.10 14.62
N ASP A 829 -26.23 20.44 14.67
CA ASP A 829 -26.97 21.15 15.73
C ASP A 829 -28.48 20.85 15.69
N ASP A 830 -28.99 20.31 14.58
CA ASP A 830 -30.42 20.02 14.35
C ASP A 830 -30.95 18.72 15.01
N GLU A 831 -30.10 17.90 15.66
CA GLU A 831 -30.61 16.70 16.36
C GLU A 831 -31.35 17.02 17.68
N GLU A 832 -31.37 18.28 18.14
CA GLU A 832 -32.19 18.71 19.28
C GLU A 832 -33.69 18.93 18.95
N GLU A 833 -34.11 19.03 17.69
CA GLU A 833 -35.55 19.22 17.35
C GLU A 833 -36.32 17.90 17.06
N GLY A 834 -35.69 16.74 17.29
CA GLY A 834 -36.19 15.45 16.85
C GLY A 834 -36.27 14.32 17.89
N GLU A 835 -36.55 14.60 19.18
CA GLU A 835 -36.97 13.58 20.16
C GLU A 835 -38.49 13.58 20.46
#